data_AF-A0A524CIN3-F1
#
_entry.id   AF-A0A524CIN3-F1
#
_cell.length_a   1.000
_cell.length_b   1.000
_cell.length_c   1.000
_cell.angle_alpha   90.00
_cell.angle_beta   90.00
_cell.angle_gamma   90.00
#
_symmetry.space_group_name_H-M   'P 1'
#
loop_
_entity.id
_entity.type
_entity.pdbx_description
1 polymer ?
#
loop_
_entity_poly.entity_id
_entity_poly.type
_entity_poly.pdbx_seq_one_letter_code
_entity_poly.pdbx_strand_id
1 'polypeptide(L)'
;MLYLNLSYFNTIKGPQVFCTVPEGLEKSKAQDIANLLNISELIKQKFFVYDISDFKTVNHYFEVSSEWARGKKEMLILSIIAIDESVELDQDIEKTLEKIVDKIKSINNAYMGFYAYDWGKAEDYDDVDENNEKIKDIIADSYKLIENVIIESREKKAGEVIKSIEPKDLGTYIMDSNFFENLYRIERNKSVFQYLKRVIKDGIKIYISEGTVLDIKLPDEILNTFLPSITIYHVPSSSIKEFKRNKIESRLVSKPSLISLLVLSNILYKNKKNRPITIVSNDYKLNRFVKSRLKGIKVLPTSSFLLEIINALKNRELRDFFQILRKKVMDFEMENLFQTERNISNPKEHLTWLIEKAIGVAGRSIIPTEQEDIDEKVKFKKVEASLINLFIQGVKLAPTQLKSIEIYIPFLKKIAKSNKILNEIQMNLVRDEMQKALKKIHSIISELTGTFLLSGADLEFPENIKFQTIICKSLANFEFLASICHSDLNELDQSIEHLSRASTFSLLANRPNNVIISHYLESLTLVYSKKYEQALKNFEITSKLSEKYDNQRYLIMSLGGKAISQFLQGSEDGAKQTMAIVNNHIKKNKDEAIIILNEFGDSFYNMSRPDIAIHFYNEAIEISVALGNTNLLSILFSKLKKCFYSIGSFNMKPLTTNLRKVTDSAYDLTDERSLEIYNREIAKLGEIQRLLHEPFPFLTNNRFVKGVQLDESLLNWMDILHVKINRGENKEDKHTDFFCFHSELGGTVIRIPEEVPSRYERIPEIYKISLKNGNEKYKIIKPSEEFKDKYLVRAIIFTNKFDNIILKRMFSPIFGKFFEP
;
A
#
# COMPACT_ATOMS: atom_id res chain seq x y z
N MET A 1 -38.76 -15.31 15.32
CA MET A 1 -37.93 -16.42 15.84
C MET A 1 -36.67 -15.86 16.47
N LEU A 2 -36.26 -16.37 17.63
CA LEU A 2 -35.11 -15.89 18.40
C LEU A 2 -33.92 -16.85 18.32
N TYR A 3 -32.71 -16.30 18.26
CA TYR A 3 -31.45 -17.05 18.36
C TYR A 3 -30.48 -16.35 19.30
N LEU A 4 -29.61 -17.12 19.95
CA LEU A 4 -28.45 -16.63 20.70
C LEU A 4 -27.18 -17.06 19.96
N ASN A 5 -26.33 -16.09 19.63
CA ASN A 5 -25.15 -16.28 18.81
C ASN A 5 -23.91 -15.74 19.52
N LEU A 6 -22.87 -16.56 19.67
CA LEU A 6 -21.56 -16.12 20.13
C LEU A 6 -20.62 -16.04 18.93
N SER A 7 -19.89 -14.92 18.79
CA SER A 7 -18.88 -14.73 17.76
C SER A 7 -17.60 -14.16 18.37
N TYR A 8 -16.46 -14.45 17.75
CA TYR A 8 -15.14 -14.04 18.22
C TYR A 8 -14.27 -13.54 17.06
N PHE A 9 -13.23 -12.77 17.37
CA PHE A 9 -12.31 -12.26 16.36
C PHE A 9 -11.05 -13.13 16.24
N ASN A 10 -10.89 -13.79 15.10
CA ASN A 10 -9.69 -14.53 14.76
C ASN A 10 -8.66 -13.61 14.08
N THR A 11 -7.41 -13.61 14.54
CA THR A 11 -6.36 -12.75 13.98
C THR A 11 -5.96 -13.07 12.54
N ILE A 12 -6.17 -14.31 12.08
CA ILE A 12 -5.91 -14.80 10.73
C ILE A 12 -7.19 -14.75 9.88
N LYS A 13 -8.33 -15.14 10.45
CA LYS A 13 -9.61 -15.30 9.74
C LYS A 13 -10.60 -14.17 10.02
N GLY A 14 -10.23 -13.07 10.67
CA GLY A 14 -11.19 -12.02 11.04
C GLY A 14 -12.33 -12.53 11.94
N PRO A 15 -13.49 -11.86 11.99
CA PRO A 15 -14.61 -12.30 12.80
C PRO A 15 -15.16 -13.67 12.36
N GLN A 16 -15.42 -14.54 13.33
CA GLN A 16 -15.93 -15.89 13.10
C GLN A 16 -17.10 -16.15 14.04
N VAL A 17 -18.09 -16.88 13.53
CA VAL A 17 -19.17 -17.43 14.36
C VAL A 17 -18.61 -18.58 15.18
N PHE A 18 -18.80 -18.54 16.50
CA PHE A 18 -18.43 -19.62 17.40
C PHE A 18 -19.53 -20.68 17.48
N CYS A 19 -20.73 -20.27 17.89
CA CYS A 19 -21.92 -21.12 17.94
C CYS A 19 -23.21 -20.29 17.88
N THR A 20 -24.30 -20.95 17.50
CA THR A 20 -25.65 -20.36 17.44
C THR A 20 -26.68 -21.35 17.99
N VAL A 21 -27.59 -20.88 18.85
CA VAL A 21 -28.64 -21.69 19.48
C VAL A 21 -30.01 -21.02 19.33
N PRO A 22 -31.08 -21.73 18.93
CA PRO A 22 -31.08 -23.10 18.43
C PRO A 22 -30.35 -23.20 17.08
N GLU A 23 -29.93 -24.41 16.70
CA GLU A 23 -29.36 -24.65 15.38
C GLU A 23 -30.41 -24.36 14.28
N GLY A 24 -29.95 -23.86 13.13
CA GLY A 24 -30.81 -23.60 11.97
C GLY A 24 -30.82 -22.15 11.46
N LEU A 25 -30.07 -21.24 12.09
CA LEU A 25 -29.81 -19.92 11.51
C LEU A 25 -28.97 -20.06 10.23
N GLU A 26 -29.33 -19.31 9.19
CA GLU A 26 -28.57 -19.26 7.93
C GLU A 26 -27.13 -18.77 8.20
N LYS A 27 -26.13 -19.52 7.72
CA LYS A 27 -24.71 -19.23 7.99
C LYS A 27 -24.29 -17.82 7.55
N SER A 28 -24.86 -17.31 6.47
CA SER A 28 -24.66 -15.93 5.98
C SER A 28 -25.07 -14.89 7.04
N LYS A 29 -26.27 -15.03 7.62
CA LYS A 29 -26.80 -14.14 8.65
C LYS A 29 -26.00 -14.19 9.96
N ALA A 30 -25.60 -15.39 10.38
CA ALA A 30 -24.72 -15.55 11.55
C ALA A 30 -23.38 -14.83 11.34
N GLN A 31 -22.81 -14.94 10.13
CA GLN A 31 -21.55 -14.29 9.78
C GLN A 31 -21.69 -12.76 9.68
N ASP A 32 -22.82 -12.24 9.19
CA ASP A 32 -23.09 -10.79 9.19
C ASP A 32 -23.05 -10.19 10.60
N ILE A 33 -23.45 -10.97 11.60
CA ILE A 33 -23.40 -10.57 13.01
C ILE A 33 -21.98 -10.66 13.56
N ALA A 34 -21.24 -11.73 13.23
CA ALA A 34 -19.82 -11.80 13.56
C ALA A 34 -19.08 -10.57 13.00
N ASN A 35 -19.42 -10.12 11.79
CA ASN A 35 -18.83 -8.94 11.15
C ASN A 35 -19.05 -7.63 11.92
N LEU A 36 -19.98 -7.57 12.88
CA LEU A 36 -20.15 -6.42 13.77
C LEU A 36 -18.92 -6.18 14.67
N LEU A 37 -18.11 -7.21 14.91
CA LEU A 37 -16.79 -7.09 15.55
C LEU A 37 -15.79 -6.25 14.73
N ASN A 38 -16.12 -5.86 13.50
CA ASN A 38 -15.31 -4.93 12.71
C ASN A 38 -15.73 -3.45 12.87
N ILE A 39 -16.83 -3.17 13.56
CA ILE A 39 -17.42 -1.82 13.65
C ILE A 39 -17.08 -1.18 15.00
N SER A 40 -16.07 -0.31 14.99
CA SER A 40 -15.49 0.28 16.21
C SER A 40 -16.48 1.09 17.05
N GLU A 41 -17.42 1.77 16.41
CA GLU A 41 -18.45 2.58 17.04
C GLU A 41 -19.47 1.72 17.81
N LEU A 42 -19.69 0.48 17.38
CA LEU A 42 -20.59 -0.46 18.04
C LEU A 42 -19.89 -1.14 19.23
N ILE A 43 -18.63 -1.52 19.06
CA ILE A 43 -17.80 -2.08 20.14
C ILE A 43 -17.70 -1.12 21.33
N LYS A 44 -17.56 0.18 21.08
CA LYS A 44 -17.48 1.21 22.13
C LYS A 44 -18.74 1.33 22.98
N GLN A 45 -19.89 0.96 22.42
CA GLN A 45 -21.16 1.02 23.15
C GLN A 45 -21.25 -0.12 24.18
N LYS A 46 -20.44 -1.19 24.04
CA LYS A 46 -20.48 -2.45 24.78
C LYS A 46 -21.81 -3.21 24.64
N PHE A 47 -22.93 -2.52 24.73
CA PHE A 47 -24.27 -3.03 24.52
C PHE A 47 -24.98 -2.17 23.48
N PHE A 48 -25.48 -2.78 22.40
CA PHE A 48 -26.08 -2.04 21.28
C PHE A 48 -27.08 -2.89 20.47
N VAL A 49 -28.01 -2.22 19.79
CA VAL A 49 -28.92 -2.84 18.83
C VAL A 49 -28.45 -2.58 17.41
N TYR A 50 -28.56 -3.61 16.55
CA TYR A 50 -28.27 -3.51 15.13
C TYR A 50 -29.49 -3.96 14.32
N ASP A 51 -29.91 -3.13 13.36
CA ASP A 51 -31.14 -3.33 12.58
C ASP A 51 -30.77 -3.55 11.11
N ILE A 52 -31.10 -4.72 10.58
CA ILE A 52 -30.98 -5.07 9.15
C ILE A 52 -32.40 -5.34 8.64
N SER A 53 -32.67 -5.05 7.37
CA SER A 53 -34.01 -5.18 6.76
C SER A 53 -34.76 -6.48 7.05
N ASP A 54 -34.03 -7.56 7.37
CA ASP A 54 -34.54 -8.91 7.50
C ASP A 54 -34.48 -9.46 8.95
N PHE A 55 -33.76 -8.82 9.87
CA PHE A 55 -33.68 -9.21 11.29
C PHE A 55 -33.05 -8.12 12.17
N LYS A 56 -33.39 -8.11 13.46
CA LYS A 56 -32.80 -7.22 14.47
C LYS A 56 -31.90 -8.00 15.43
N THR A 57 -30.83 -7.37 15.92
CA THR A 57 -29.99 -7.96 16.95
C THR A 57 -29.77 -7.05 18.14
N VAL A 58 -29.69 -7.65 19.33
CA VAL A 58 -29.17 -7.01 20.55
C VAL A 58 -27.83 -7.66 20.86
N ASN A 59 -26.79 -6.85 21.00
CA ASN A 59 -25.43 -7.35 21.04
C ASN A 59 -24.71 -6.84 22.29
N HIS A 60 -23.93 -7.73 22.92
CA HIS A 60 -23.05 -7.43 24.04
C HIS A 60 -21.61 -7.80 23.68
N TYR A 61 -20.77 -6.79 23.50
CA TYR A 61 -19.34 -6.94 23.27
C TYR A 61 -18.59 -7.11 24.59
N PHE A 62 -17.65 -8.05 24.61
CA PHE A 62 -16.77 -8.26 25.76
C PHE A 62 -15.42 -8.83 25.35
N GLU A 63 -14.46 -8.75 26.28
CA GLU A 63 -13.12 -9.27 26.10
C GLU A 63 -12.82 -10.36 27.14
N VAL A 64 -12.01 -11.35 26.75
CA VAL A 64 -11.49 -12.40 27.63
C VAL A 64 -9.98 -12.36 27.58
N SER A 65 -9.30 -12.40 28.73
CA SER A 65 -7.83 -12.43 28.78
C SER A 65 -7.28 -13.63 28.01
N SER A 66 -6.29 -13.40 27.16
CA SER A 66 -5.72 -14.42 26.27
C SER A 66 -4.23 -14.21 26.11
N GLU A 67 -3.45 -15.25 26.40
CA GLU A 67 -2.02 -15.23 26.08
C GLU A 67 -1.76 -15.43 24.59
N TRP A 68 -2.78 -15.85 23.84
CA TRP A 68 -2.68 -16.16 22.41
C TRP A 68 -3.12 -14.99 21.51
N ALA A 69 -3.90 -14.05 22.04
CA ALA A 69 -4.39 -12.88 21.30
C ALA A 69 -3.46 -11.67 21.38
N ARG A 70 -3.49 -10.83 20.33
CA ARG A 70 -2.81 -9.54 20.30
C ARG A 70 -3.51 -8.56 21.27
N GLY A 71 -2.75 -7.90 22.15
CA GLY A 71 -3.32 -7.07 23.22
C GLY A 71 -3.71 -7.85 24.48
N LYS A 72 -3.34 -9.14 24.54
CA LYS A 72 -3.61 -10.07 25.65
C LYS A 72 -5.10 -10.35 25.88
N LYS A 73 -5.95 -10.17 24.87
CA LYS A 73 -7.40 -10.29 24.98
C LYS A 73 -8.05 -10.80 23.69
N GLU A 74 -8.93 -11.79 23.80
CA GLU A 74 -9.87 -12.14 22.72
C GLU A 74 -11.01 -11.14 22.69
N MET A 75 -11.48 -10.80 21.49
CA MET A 75 -12.66 -9.96 21.28
C MET A 75 -13.86 -10.82 20.94
N LEU A 76 -14.95 -10.67 21.69
CA LEU A 76 -16.17 -11.46 21.53
C LEU A 76 -17.40 -10.59 21.47
N ILE A 77 -18.43 -11.11 20.81
CA ILE A 77 -19.76 -10.52 20.80
C ILE A 77 -20.81 -11.61 21.01
N LEU A 78 -21.66 -11.41 22.02
CA LEU A 78 -22.83 -12.23 22.30
C LEU A 78 -24.05 -11.50 21.74
N SER A 79 -24.81 -12.14 20.86
CA SER A 79 -25.87 -11.50 20.09
C SER A 79 -27.17 -12.28 20.18
N ILE A 80 -28.25 -11.60 20.57
CA ILE A 80 -29.62 -12.07 20.42
C ILE A 80 -30.08 -11.66 19.03
N ILE A 81 -30.65 -12.59 18.26
CA ILE A 81 -31.07 -12.37 16.87
C ILE A 81 -32.57 -12.62 16.80
N ALA A 82 -33.32 -11.63 16.34
CA ALA A 82 -34.75 -11.70 16.21
C ALA A 82 -35.13 -11.57 14.73
N ILE A 83 -35.69 -12.64 14.15
CA ILE A 83 -36.21 -12.67 12.79
C ILE A 83 -37.74 -12.47 12.87
N ASP A 84 -38.27 -11.53 12.10
CA ASP A 84 -39.70 -11.15 12.09
C ASP A 84 -40.24 -10.68 13.46
N GLU A 85 -39.36 -10.28 14.38
CA GLU A 85 -39.69 -9.81 15.72
C GLU A 85 -38.94 -8.50 16.03
N SER A 86 -39.58 -7.56 16.74
CA SER A 86 -38.92 -6.36 17.23
C SER A 86 -38.26 -6.63 18.59
N VAL A 87 -36.94 -6.40 18.68
CA VAL A 87 -36.21 -6.37 19.95
C VAL A 87 -35.53 -5.01 20.07
N GLU A 88 -35.73 -4.35 21.20
CA GLU A 88 -35.17 -3.04 21.52
C GLU A 88 -34.19 -3.12 22.71
N LEU A 89 -33.46 -2.04 22.96
CA LEU A 89 -32.57 -1.93 24.12
C LEU A 89 -33.40 -1.93 25.42
N ASP A 90 -33.38 -3.05 26.13
CA ASP A 90 -33.96 -3.18 27.47
C ASP A 90 -32.86 -3.46 28.51
N GLN A 91 -32.92 -2.78 29.65
CA GLN A 91 -31.97 -2.95 30.76
C GLN A 91 -31.97 -4.36 31.34
N ASP A 92 -33.10 -5.05 31.31
CA ASP A 92 -33.23 -6.42 31.80
C ASP A 92 -32.59 -7.41 30.80
N ILE A 93 -32.64 -7.11 29.50
CA ILE A 93 -31.89 -7.85 28.46
C ILE A 93 -30.38 -7.62 28.66
N GLU A 94 -29.94 -6.39 28.88
CA GLU A 94 -28.53 -6.04 29.12
C GLU A 94 -27.96 -6.81 30.31
N LYS A 95 -28.63 -6.76 31.47
CA LYS A 95 -28.23 -7.50 32.68
C LYS A 95 -28.19 -9.00 32.47
N THR A 96 -29.06 -9.53 31.61
CA THR A 96 -29.10 -10.96 31.31
C THR A 96 -27.91 -11.37 30.46
N LEU A 97 -27.56 -10.58 29.45
CA LEU A 97 -26.35 -10.81 28.65
C LEU A 97 -25.07 -10.65 29.49
N GLU A 98 -25.00 -9.67 30.39
CA GLU A 98 -23.87 -9.49 31.31
C GLU A 98 -23.62 -10.74 32.17
N LYS A 99 -24.69 -11.34 32.74
CA LYS A 99 -24.57 -12.58 33.52
C LYS A 99 -24.01 -13.74 32.70
N ILE A 100 -24.35 -13.84 31.42
CA ILE A 100 -23.84 -14.89 30.53
C ILE A 100 -22.36 -14.64 30.23
N VAL A 101 -22.00 -13.39 29.96
CA VAL A 101 -20.61 -12.95 29.74
C VAL A 101 -19.74 -13.25 30.95
N ASP A 102 -20.22 -12.98 32.17
CA ASP A 102 -19.48 -13.26 33.39
C ASP A 102 -19.25 -14.76 33.61
N LYS A 103 -20.22 -15.62 33.25
CA LYS A 103 -20.02 -17.07 33.24
C LYS A 103 -18.91 -17.48 32.28
N ILE A 104 -18.86 -16.92 31.07
CA ILE A 104 -17.80 -17.21 30.09
C ILE A 104 -16.44 -16.74 30.61
N LYS A 105 -16.35 -15.53 31.17
CA LYS A 105 -15.10 -14.98 31.73
C LYS A 105 -14.58 -15.75 32.95
N SER A 106 -15.45 -16.47 33.65
CA SER A 106 -15.06 -17.27 34.82
C SER A 106 -14.36 -18.59 34.47
N ILE A 107 -14.40 -19.01 33.20
CA ILE A 107 -13.68 -20.20 32.73
C ILE A 107 -12.17 -19.90 32.71
N ASN A 108 -11.38 -20.73 33.39
CA ASN A 108 -9.93 -20.62 33.34
C ASN A 108 -9.42 -20.88 31.92
N ASN A 109 -8.57 -19.99 31.40
CA ASN A 109 -8.07 -20.04 30.02
C ASN A 109 -9.18 -20.17 28.95
N ALA A 110 -10.34 -19.55 29.17
CA ALA A 110 -11.48 -19.60 28.24
C ALA A 110 -11.12 -19.30 26.78
N TYR A 111 -10.07 -18.49 26.55
CA TYR A 111 -9.58 -18.17 25.22
C TYR A 111 -9.19 -19.40 24.38
N MET A 112 -8.75 -20.49 25.02
CA MET A 112 -8.32 -21.73 24.35
C MET A 112 -9.47 -22.37 23.57
N GLY A 113 -10.71 -22.27 24.08
CA GLY A 113 -11.90 -22.80 23.42
C GLY A 113 -12.12 -22.23 22.02
N PHE A 114 -11.62 -21.02 21.71
CA PHE A 114 -11.74 -20.38 20.39
C PHE A 114 -10.69 -20.83 19.37
N TYR A 115 -9.92 -21.89 19.65
CA TYR A 115 -8.84 -22.38 18.78
C TYR A 115 -8.98 -23.86 18.36
N ALA A 116 -10.13 -24.50 18.58
CA ALA A 116 -10.36 -25.91 18.22
C ALA A 116 -10.12 -26.28 16.73
N TYR A 117 -9.98 -25.30 15.83
CA TYR A 117 -9.65 -25.50 14.41
C TYR A 117 -8.15 -25.34 14.06
N ASP A 118 -7.29 -24.99 15.02
CA ASP A 118 -5.86 -24.68 14.79
C ASP A 118 -4.95 -25.84 15.22
N TRP A 119 -4.70 -26.77 14.29
CA TRP A 119 -4.00 -28.04 14.54
C TRP A 119 -2.49 -27.87 14.77
N GLY A 120 -1.97 -26.63 14.72
CA GLY A 120 -0.56 -26.31 14.94
C GLY A 120 -0.13 -26.19 16.40
N LYS A 121 -1.06 -26.28 17.36
CA LYS A 121 -0.83 -26.10 18.81
C LYS A 121 -0.90 -27.44 19.57
N ALA A 122 -0.15 -28.43 19.09
CA ALA A 122 -0.29 -29.85 19.43
C ALA A 122 -0.03 -30.26 20.89
N GLU A 123 0.36 -29.36 21.79
CA GLU A 123 0.68 -29.71 23.19
C GLU A 123 -0.49 -29.50 24.17
N ASP A 124 -1.53 -28.72 23.82
CA ASP A 124 -2.61 -28.31 24.74
C ASP A 124 -4.03 -28.74 24.28
N TYR A 125 -4.17 -29.84 23.54
CA TYR A 125 -5.43 -30.19 22.84
C TYR A 125 -6.61 -30.48 23.78
N ASP A 126 -6.37 -31.16 24.90
CA ASP A 126 -7.44 -31.55 25.84
C ASP A 126 -8.10 -30.31 26.48
N ASP A 127 -7.30 -29.29 26.83
CA ASP A 127 -7.79 -28.03 27.39
C ASP A 127 -8.54 -27.17 26.36
N VAL A 128 -8.19 -27.29 25.07
CA VAL A 128 -8.87 -26.59 23.97
C VAL A 128 -10.28 -27.15 23.78
N ASP A 129 -10.42 -28.48 23.70
CA ASP A 129 -11.71 -29.13 23.48
C ASP A 129 -12.63 -29.01 24.72
N GLU A 130 -12.09 -29.18 25.92
CA GLU A 130 -12.85 -29.03 27.17
C GLU A 130 -13.42 -27.61 27.32
N ASN A 131 -12.61 -26.58 27.06
CA ASN A 131 -13.08 -25.20 27.12
C ASN A 131 -14.05 -24.85 25.98
N ASN A 132 -13.88 -25.45 24.80
CA ASN A 132 -14.80 -25.27 23.69
C ASN A 132 -16.22 -25.75 24.05
N GLU A 133 -16.34 -26.96 24.61
CA GLU A 133 -17.61 -27.55 25.01
C GLU A 133 -18.25 -26.78 26.19
N LYS A 134 -17.48 -26.41 27.22
CA LYS A 134 -17.98 -25.59 28.34
C LYS A 134 -18.62 -24.27 27.88
N ILE A 135 -18.01 -23.61 26.89
CA ILE A 135 -18.54 -22.35 26.35
C ILE A 135 -19.84 -22.60 25.59
N LYS A 136 -19.93 -23.67 24.79
CA LYS A 136 -21.17 -24.04 24.08
C LYS A 136 -22.30 -24.36 25.05
N ASP A 137 -22.03 -25.11 26.12
CA ASP A 137 -23.03 -25.45 27.15
C ASP A 137 -23.60 -24.20 27.83
N ILE A 138 -22.75 -23.23 28.17
CA ILE A 138 -23.21 -21.95 28.74
C ILE A 138 -24.16 -21.23 27.79
N ILE A 139 -23.85 -21.19 26.49
CA ILE A 139 -24.72 -20.54 25.49
C ILE A 139 -26.03 -21.30 25.35
N ALA A 140 -25.99 -22.64 25.30
CA ALA A 140 -27.18 -23.48 25.18
C ALA A 140 -28.14 -23.31 26.38
N ASP A 141 -27.62 -23.37 27.61
CA ASP A 141 -28.40 -23.20 28.84
C ASP A 141 -28.99 -21.79 28.98
N SER A 142 -28.32 -20.79 28.40
CA SER A 142 -28.72 -19.39 28.51
C SER A 142 -29.82 -18.99 27.52
N TYR A 143 -30.08 -19.80 26.49
CA TYR A 143 -31.12 -19.50 25.49
C TYR A 143 -32.52 -19.36 26.11
N LYS A 144 -32.92 -20.30 26.98
CA LYS A 144 -34.24 -20.26 27.66
C LYS A 144 -34.42 -19.06 28.59
N LEU A 145 -33.33 -18.59 29.20
CA LEU A 145 -33.35 -17.41 30.07
C LEU A 145 -33.63 -16.14 29.27
N ILE A 146 -33.03 -16.01 28.08
CA ILE A 146 -33.24 -14.87 27.20
C ILE A 146 -34.65 -14.83 26.63
N GLU A 147 -35.21 -15.98 26.25
CA GLU A 147 -36.57 -16.07 25.72
C GLU A 147 -37.60 -15.51 26.70
N ASN A 148 -37.47 -15.83 27.99
CA ASN A 148 -38.35 -15.31 29.05
C ASN A 148 -38.21 -13.79 29.26
N VAL A 149 -36.98 -13.26 29.28
CA VAL A 149 -36.73 -11.83 29.51
C VAL A 149 -37.24 -10.97 28.34
N ILE A 150 -37.15 -11.47 27.12
CA ILE A 150 -37.68 -10.76 25.94
C ILE A 150 -39.21 -10.69 26.01
N ILE A 151 -39.89 -11.72 26.50
CA ILE A 151 -41.34 -11.70 26.70
C ILE A 151 -41.74 -10.61 27.72
N GLU A 152 -41.00 -10.49 28.83
CA GLU A 152 -41.26 -9.51 29.90
C GLU A 152 -40.96 -8.06 29.50
N SER A 153 -39.92 -7.83 28.68
CA SER A 153 -39.53 -6.49 28.20
C SER A 153 -40.57 -5.81 27.30
N ARG A 154 -41.37 -6.61 26.56
CA ARG A 154 -42.37 -6.14 25.58
C ARG A 154 -43.51 -5.33 26.21
N GLU A 155 -43.77 -5.51 27.50
CA GLU A 155 -44.89 -4.87 28.18
C GLU A 155 -44.60 -3.44 28.63
N LYS A 156 -43.34 -2.96 28.56
CA LYS A 156 -42.94 -1.80 29.36
C LYS A 156 -42.88 -0.42 28.70
N LYS A 157 -42.48 -0.18 27.44
CA LYS A 157 -42.32 1.24 26.99
C LYS A 157 -42.49 1.54 25.50
N ALA A 158 -43.32 2.58 25.26
CA ALA A 158 -43.32 3.48 24.12
C ALA A 158 -42.94 4.91 24.61
N GLY A 159 -42.11 5.67 23.89
CA GLY A 159 -41.94 7.13 24.07
C GLY A 159 -40.51 7.69 23.98
N GLU A 160 -40.30 8.63 23.07
CA GLU A 160 -39.05 9.10 22.42
C GLU A 160 -38.28 10.30 23.03
N VAL A 161 -36.94 10.29 22.83
CA VAL A 161 -35.98 11.22 22.14
C VAL A 161 -35.91 12.78 22.36
N ILE A 162 -34.71 13.21 22.85
CA ILE A 162 -33.68 14.26 22.48
C ILE A 162 -34.03 15.68 21.90
N LYS A 163 -33.25 16.75 22.29
CA LYS A 163 -32.90 17.93 21.42
C LYS A 163 -31.64 18.77 21.82
N SER A 164 -31.17 19.63 20.88
CA SER A 164 -29.83 20.26 20.65
C SER A 164 -29.77 21.82 20.75
N ILE A 165 -28.59 22.48 20.50
CA ILE A 165 -28.34 23.98 20.55
C ILE A 165 -27.40 24.52 19.39
N GLU A 166 -27.51 25.83 19.06
CA GLU A 166 -27.12 26.68 17.88
C GLU A 166 -25.66 27.29 17.73
N PRO A 167 -25.29 28.00 16.60
CA PRO A 167 -23.91 28.43 16.18
C PRO A 167 -23.67 29.93 15.69
N LYS A 168 -22.45 30.29 15.21
CA LYS A 168 -21.90 31.67 14.88
C LYS A 168 -21.06 31.79 13.55
N ASP A 169 -21.07 32.99 12.90
CA ASP A 169 -20.72 33.45 11.50
C ASP A 169 -19.25 33.42 10.94
N LEU A 170 -19.04 33.07 9.64
CA LEU A 170 -17.77 32.56 9.04
C LEU A 170 -17.31 33.00 7.61
N GLY A 171 -18.04 33.76 6.77
CA GLY A 171 -17.45 34.28 5.49
C GLY A 171 -18.40 34.59 4.31
N THR A 172 -17.85 34.93 3.12
CA THR A 172 -18.62 35.15 1.86
C THR A 172 -17.98 34.46 0.65
N TYR A 173 -18.72 33.56 -0.02
CA TYR A 173 -18.23 32.70 -1.10
C TYR A 173 -19.15 32.71 -2.32
N ILE A 174 -18.57 32.57 -3.52
CA ILE A 174 -19.30 32.46 -4.79
C ILE A 174 -19.04 31.07 -5.39
N MET A 175 -20.08 30.30 -5.68
CA MET A 175 -19.96 28.91 -6.13
C MET A 175 -20.13 28.76 -7.64
N ASP A 176 -19.24 27.97 -8.25
CA ASP A 176 -19.37 27.47 -9.62
C ASP A 176 -20.28 26.23 -9.67
N SER A 177 -20.83 25.86 -10.84
CA SER A 177 -21.70 24.69 -10.97
C SER A 177 -20.96 23.37 -10.66
N ASN A 178 -19.69 23.28 -11.07
CA ASN A 178 -18.82 22.12 -10.83
C ASN A 178 -18.66 21.78 -9.33
N PHE A 179 -18.76 22.78 -8.43
CA PHE A 179 -18.71 22.53 -6.98
C PHE A 179 -19.82 21.56 -6.55
N PHE A 180 -21.04 21.80 -7.02
CA PHE A 180 -22.22 21.00 -6.67
C PHE A 180 -22.14 19.61 -7.28
N GLU A 181 -21.72 19.52 -8.55
CA GLU A 181 -21.56 18.24 -9.24
C GLU A 181 -20.49 17.36 -8.59
N ASN A 182 -19.35 17.94 -8.22
CA ASN A 182 -18.26 17.20 -7.60
C ASN A 182 -18.68 16.65 -6.24
N LEU A 183 -19.33 17.46 -5.40
CA LEU A 183 -19.82 17.01 -4.11
C LEU A 183 -20.86 15.90 -4.24
N TYR A 184 -21.77 16.01 -5.21
CA TYR A 184 -22.77 14.98 -5.43
C TYR A 184 -22.17 13.69 -5.99
N ARG A 185 -21.16 13.77 -6.87
CA ARG A 185 -20.46 12.57 -7.37
C ARG A 185 -19.76 11.80 -6.27
N ILE A 186 -19.20 12.51 -5.29
CA ILE A 186 -18.38 11.94 -4.22
C ILE A 186 -19.22 11.25 -3.15
N GLU A 187 -20.36 11.82 -2.75
CA GLU A 187 -21.19 11.22 -1.68
C GLU A 187 -22.54 10.67 -2.13
N ARG A 188 -22.99 10.96 -3.36
CA ARG A 188 -24.25 10.48 -3.99
C ARG A 188 -25.53 10.58 -3.15
N ASN A 189 -25.49 11.29 -2.01
CA ASN A 189 -26.58 11.40 -1.04
C ASN A 189 -26.85 12.87 -0.69
N LYS A 190 -28.10 13.16 -0.31
CA LYS A 190 -28.60 14.47 0.15
C LYS A 190 -27.89 14.98 1.42
N SER A 191 -27.24 14.09 2.18
CA SER A 191 -26.59 14.39 3.46
C SER A 191 -25.55 15.52 3.36
N VAL A 192 -24.70 15.54 2.32
CA VAL A 192 -23.70 16.63 2.11
C VAL A 192 -24.35 18.00 2.03
N PHE A 193 -25.44 18.11 1.28
CA PHE A 193 -26.17 19.37 1.12
C PHE A 193 -26.91 19.75 2.40
N GLN A 194 -27.37 18.78 3.19
CA GLN A 194 -27.94 19.06 4.52
C GLN A 194 -26.90 19.57 5.51
N TYR A 195 -25.69 19.00 5.52
CA TYR A 195 -24.59 19.48 6.36
C TYR A 195 -24.11 20.86 5.90
N LEU A 196 -24.02 21.12 4.59
CA LEU A 196 -23.72 22.46 4.06
C LEU A 196 -24.78 23.49 4.47
N LYS A 197 -26.07 23.14 4.48
CA LYS A 197 -27.12 24.02 5.02
C LYS A 197 -26.90 24.37 6.49
N ARG A 198 -26.47 23.41 7.31
CA ARG A 198 -26.12 23.68 8.71
C ARG A 198 -25.00 24.71 8.76
N VAL A 199 -23.92 24.49 8.02
CA VAL A 199 -22.81 25.47 7.94
C VAL A 199 -23.22 26.85 7.43
N ILE A 200 -24.15 26.93 6.49
CA ILE A 200 -24.70 28.22 6.03
C ILE A 200 -25.46 28.93 7.15
N LYS A 201 -26.23 28.18 7.96
CA LYS A 201 -26.89 28.72 9.17
C LYS A 201 -25.88 29.14 10.23
N ASP A 202 -24.73 28.47 10.30
CA ASP A 202 -23.56 28.87 11.10
C ASP A 202 -22.84 30.11 10.50
N GLY A 203 -23.44 30.78 9.51
CA GLY A 203 -23.07 32.10 9.00
C GLY A 203 -21.99 32.11 7.92
N ILE A 204 -22.02 31.12 7.02
CA ILE A 204 -21.34 31.23 5.73
C ILE A 204 -22.33 31.79 4.69
N LYS A 205 -22.00 32.93 4.08
CA LYS A 205 -22.83 33.52 3.01
C LYS A 205 -22.38 33.00 1.64
N ILE A 206 -23.23 32.19 1.01
CA ILE A 206 -22.97 31.61 -0.31
C ILE A 206 -23.80 32.33 -1.38
N TYR A 207 -23.15 32.74 -2.47
CA TYR A 207 -23.75 33.38 -3.64
C TYR A 207 -23.56 32.53 -4.89
N ILE A 208 -24.53 32.60 -5.80
CA ILE A 208 -24.43 32.03 -7.13
C ILE A 208 -25.11 32.96 -8.14
N SER A 209 -24.63 32.97 -9.39
CA SER A 209 -25.29 33.74 -10.44
C SER A 209 -26.44 32.94 -11.05
N GLU A 210 -27.54 33.59 -11.41
CA GLU A 210 -28.69 32.94 -12.07
C GLU A 210 -28.28 32.09 -13.29
N GLY A 211 -27.36 32.60 -14.12
CA GLY A 211 -26.84 31.86 -15.27
C GLY A 211 -26.01 30.61 -14.92
N THR A 212 -25.49 30.49 -13.69
CA THR A 212 -24.76 29.30 -13.21
C THR A 212 -25.71 28.27 -12.63
N VAL A 213 -26.84 28.69 -12.07
CA VAL A 213 -27.87 27.77 -11.56
C VAL A 213 -28.39 26.87 -12.68
N LEU A 214 -28.57 27.43 -13.88
CA LEU A 214 -28.99 26.68 -15.08
C LEU A 214 -28.01 25.58 -15.51
N ASP A 215 -26.74 25.67 -15.09
CA ASP A 215 -25.69 24.71 -15.43
C ASP A 215 -25.51 23.61 -14.37
N ILE A 216 -26.24 23.65 -13.24
CA ILE A 216 -26.10 22.65 -12.18
C ILE A 216 -26.85 21.37 -12.56
N LYS A 217 -26.11 20.26 -12.68
CA LYS A 217 -26.69 18.93 -12.92
C LYS A 217 -26.89 18.17 -11.62
N LEU A 218 -27.98 18.47 -10.91
CA LEU A 218 -28.41 17.74 -9.71
C LEU A 218 -29.89 17.34 -9.83
N PRO A 219 -30.34 16.28 -9.10
CA PRO A 219 -31.76 15.96 -9.00
C PRO A 219 -32.60 17.14 -8.47
N ASP A 220 -33.78 17.38 -9.05
CA ASP A 220 -34.67 18.49 -8.69
C ASP A 220 -35.02 18.53 -7.21
N GLU A 221 -35.15 17.36 -6.57
CA GLU A 221 -35.40 17.25 -5.14
C GLU A 221 -34.28 17.88 -4.30
N ILE A 222 -33.02 17.73 -4.72
CA ILE A 222 -31.86 18.32 -4.04
C ILE A 222 -31.80 19.82 -4.30
N LEU A 223 -32.07 20.25 -5.54
CA LEU A 223 -32.07 21.66 -5.94
C LEU A 223 -33.15 22.44 -5.20
N ASN A 224 -34.40 21.97 -5.24
CA ASN A 224 -35.54 22.60 -4.56
C ASN A 224 -35.33 22.67 -3.05
N THR A 225 -34.63 21.68 -2.49
CA THR A 225 -34.28 21.68 -1.08
C THR A 225 -33.14 22.66 -0.79
N PHE A 226 -32.05 22.64 -1.54
CA PHE A 226 -30.81 23.36 -1.20
C PHE A 226 -30.77 24.83 -1.64
N LEU A 227 -31.26 25.15 -2.84
CA LEU A 227 -31.18 26.50 -3.41
C LEU A 227 -31.78 27.60 -2.52
N PRO A 228 -32.90 27.39 -1.78
CA PRO A 228 -33.42 28.41 -0.85
C PRO A 228 -32.45 28.78 0.28
N SER A 229 -31.40 27.98 0.52
CA SER A 229 -30.38 28.25 1.54
C SER A 229 -29.23 29.12 1.02
N ILE A 230 -29.16 29.43 -0.28
CA ILE A 230 -28.10 30.28 -0.86
C ILE A 230 -28.68 31.52 -1.54
N THR A 231 -27.86 32.55 -1.75
CA THR A 231 -28.29 33.79 -2.40
C THR A 231 -28.07 33.70 -3.91
N ILE A 232 -29.16 33.59 -4.68
CA ILE A 232 -29.12 33.64 -6.14
C ILE A 232 -29.14 35.11 -6.56
N TYR A 233 -28.15 35.54 -7.35
CA TYR A 233 -28.02 36.91 -7.81
C TYR A 233 -28.29 37.01 -9.31
N HIS A 234 -29.26 37.85 -9.68
CA HIS A 234 -29.52 38.18 -11.08
C HIS A 234 -28.43 39.15 -11.58
N VAL A 235 -27.69 38.73 -12.60
CA VAL A 235 -26.69 39.57 -13.26
C VAL A 235 -27.32 40.23 -14.50
N PRO A 236 -27.48 41.57 -14.54
CA PRO A 236 -28.09 42.24 -15.69
C PRO A 236 -27.27 42.05 -16.97
N SER A 237 -27.95 41.85 -18.10
CA SER A 237 -27.29 41.63 -19.40
C SER A 237 -26.40 42.81 -19.83
N SER A 238 -26.71 44.03 -19.36
CA SER A 238 -25.88 45.23 -19.53
C SER A 238 -24.51 45.10 -18.85
N SER A 239 -24.46 44.55 -17.63
CA SER A 239 -23.22 44.34 -16.87
C SER A 239 -22.30 43.29 -17.51
N ILE A 240 -22.89 42.25 -18.11
CA ILE A 240 -22.13 41.23 -18.87
C ILE A 240 -21.51 41.83 -20.13
N LYS A 241 -22.27 42.66 -20.86
CA LYS A 241 -21.77 43.36 -22.06
C LYS A 241 -20.65 44.34 -21.72
N GLU A 242 -20.78 45.10 -20.63
CA GLU A 242 -19.75 46.02 -20.14
C GLU A 242 -18.47 45.27 -19.72
N PHE A 243 -18.60 44.17 -18.97
CA PHE A 243 -17.46 43.36 -18.53
C PHE A 243 -16.71 42.71 -19.70
N LYS A 244 -17.44 42.23 -20.72
CA LYS A 244 -16.86 41.70 -21.97
C LYS A 244 -16.08 42.76 -22.75
N ARG A 245 -16.58 43.99 -22.85
CA ARG A 245 -15.92 45.10 -23.56
C ARG A 245 -14.60 45.54 -22.89
N ASN A 246 -14.53 45.48 -21.56
CA ASN A 246 -13.40 46.04 -20.81
C ASN A 246 -12.29 45.03 -20.45
N LYS A 247 -12.54 43.70 -20.42
CA LYS A 247 -11.62 42.74 -19.77
C LYS A 247 -11.47 41.33 -20.38
N ILE A 248 -12.09 40.98 -21.51
CA ILE A 248 -12.02 39.60 -22.04
C ILE A 248 -11.39 39.55 -23.45
N GLU A 249 -10.26 38.87 -23.57
CA GLU A 249 -9.88 38.20 -24.83
C GLU A 249 -10.72 36.92 -24.94
N SER A 250 -11.50 36.79 -26.02
CA SER A 250 -12.57 35.80 -26.21
C SER A 250 -12.16 34.32 -26.13
N ARG A 251 -10.87 34.00 -25.94
CA ARG A 251 -10.32 32.63 -26.00
C ARG A 251 -10.12 31.94 -24.64
N LEU A 252 -10.09 32.66 -23.51
CA LEU A 252 -9.71 32.06 -22.22
C LEU A 252 -10.89 31.54 -21.38
N VAL A 253 -12.09 32.11 -21.52
CA VAL A 253 -13.31 31.68 -20.80
C VAL A 253 -14.46 31.62 -21.79
N SER A 254 -14.80 30.42 -22.26
CA SER A 254 -15.77 30.21 -23.35
C SER A 254 -17.22 30.07 -22.86
N LYS A 255 -17.46 29.74 -21.59
CA LYS A 255 -18.81 29.48 -21.05
C LYS A 255 -19.51 30.75 -20.56
N PRO A 256 -20.76 31.03 -20.99
CA PRO A 256 -21.54 32.18 -20.51
C PRO A 256 -21.74 32.23 -18.99
N SER A 257 -21.90 31.07 -18.34
CA SER A 257 -22.07 30.93 -16.89
C SER A 257 -20.84 31.38 -16.08
N LEU A 258 -19.64 31.05 -16.55
CA LEU A 258 -18.38 31.52 -15.94
C LEU A 258 -18.21 33.03 -16.05
N ILE A 259 -18.67 33.64 -17.16
CA ILE A 259 -18.65 35.09 -17.34
C ILE A 259 -19.63 35.76 -16.36
N SER A 260 -20.80 35.17 -16.16
CA SER A 260 -21.79 35.63 -15.18
C SER A 260 -21.24 35.60 -13.74
N LEU A 261 -20.52 34.55 -13.34
CA LEU A 261 -19.84 34.47 -12.03
C LEU A 261 -18.76 35.55 -11.84
N LEU A 262 -17.99 35.83 -12.89
CA LEU A 262 -16.97 36.88 -12.86
C LEU A 262 -17.58 38.26 -12.68
N VAL A 263 -18.72 38.55 -13.34
CA VAL A 263 -19.44 39.81 -13.15
C VAL A 263 -19.99 39.93 -11.73
N LEU A 264 -20.62 38.87 -11.21
CA LEU A 264 -21.11 38.81 -9.83
C LEU A 264 -20.00 39.10 -8.81
N SER A 265 -18.84 38.46 -8.96
CA SER A 265 -17.69 38.68 -8.07
C SER A 265 -17.21 40.13 -8.06
N ASN A 266 -17.21 40.79 -9.22
CA ASN A 266 -16.83 42.18 -9.37
C ASN A 266 -17.86 43.15 -8.76
N ILE A 267 -19.17 42.85 -8.86
CA ILE A 267 -20.24 43.64 -8.23
C ILE A 267 -20.14 43.55 -6.69
N LEU A 268 -20.02 42.33 -6.17
CA LEU A 268 -19.90 42.11 -4.72
C LEU A 268 -18.64 42.77 -4.15
N TYR A 269 -17.54 42.77 -4.91
CA TYR A 269 -16.28 43.41 -4.51
C TYR A 269 -16.41 44.93 -4.39
N LYS A 270 -17.10 45.57 -5.34
CA LYS A 270 -17.35 47.03 -5.30
C LYS A 270 -18.24 47.44 -4.12
N ASN A 271 -19.19 46.59 -3.72
CA ASN A 271 -20.14 46.88 -2.65
C ASN A 271 -19.59 46.61 -1.22
N LYS A 272 -18.55 45.78 -1.07
CA LYS A 272 -17.94 45.45 0.23
C LYS A 272 -16.55 46.05 0.38
N LYS A 273 -16.45 47.22 1.01
CA LYS A 273 -15.17 47.77 1.48
C LYS A 273 -14.64 46.88 2.63
N ASN A 274 -13.51 46.19 2.42
CA ASN A 274 -12.70 45.43 3.40
C ASN A 274 -12.92 43.92 3.62
N ARG A 275 -13.45 43.11 2.69
CA ARG A 275 -13.30 41.64 2.79
C ARG A 275 -12.99 40.98 1.44
N PRO A 276 -12.06 39.98 1.40
CA PRO A 276 -11.77 39.25 0.18
C PRO A 276 -12.98 38.40 -0.23
N ILE A 277 -13.24 38.35 -1.54
CA ILE A 277 -14.31 37.52 -2.12
C ILE A 277 -13.65 36.30 -2.74
N THR A 278 -14.16 35.12 -2.38
CA THR A 278 -13.62 33.84 -2.86
C THR A 278 -14.59 33.17 -3.82
N ILE A 279 -14.13 32.87 -5.03
CA ILE A 279 -14.80 32.00 -6.00
C ILE A 279 -14.32 30.56 -5.76
N VAL A 280 -15.25 29.61 -5.65
CA VAL A 280 -14.94 28.19 -5.49
C VAL A 280 -15.10 27.49 -6.84
N SER A 281 -13.98 27.11 -7.46
CA SER A 281 -13.96 26.41 -8.75
C SER A 281 -12.63 25.68 -8.96
N ASN A 282 -12.70 24.53 -9.63
CA ASN A 282 -11.55 23.71 -10.00
C ASN A 282 -11.04 24.02 -11.42
N ASP A 283 -11.62 25.01 -12.12
CA ASP A 283 -11.21 25.40 -13.47
C ASP A 283 -9.90 26.20 -13.45
N TYR A 284 -8.82 25.58 -13.95
CA TYR A 284 -7.50 26.20 -13.98
C TYR A 284 -7.44 27.46 -14.88
N LYS A 285 -8.25 27.51 -15.95
CA LYS A 285 -8.31 28.66 -16.86
C LYS A 285 -8.98 29.84 -16.18
N LEU A 286 -10.05 29.59 -15.41
CA LEU A 286 -10.70 30.60 -14.57
C LEU A 286 -9.73 31.16 -13.51
N ASN A 287 -9.01 30.29 -12.81
CA ASN A 287 -8.03 30.70 -11.79
C ASN A 287 -6.93 31.60 -12.40
N ARG A 288 -6.39 31.23 -13.56
CA ARG A 288 -5.39 32.03 -14.28
C ARG A 288 -5.94 33.40 -14.70
N PHE A 289 -7.20 33.47 -15.13
CA PHE A 289 -7.86 34.72 -15.50
C PHE A 289 -8.07 35.65 -14.30
N VAL A 290 -8.61 35.14 -13.18
CA VAL A 290 -8.86 35.95 -11.97
C VAL A 290 -7.56 36.51 -11.40
N LYS A 291 -6.51 35.68 -11.27
CA LYS A 291 -5.19 36.10 -10.77
C LYS A 291 -4.55 37.23 -11.60
N SER A 292 -4.80 37.25 -12.91
CA SER A 292 -4.18 38.23 -13.81
C SER A 292 -4.95 39.55 -13.92
N ARG A 293 -6.28 39.57 -13.69
CA ARG A 293 -7.13 40.74 -14.03
C ARG A 293 -8.04 41.26 -12.91
N LEU A 294 -8.24 40.50 -11.83
CA LEU A 294 -9.16 40.85 -10.73
C LEU A 294 -8.43 40.82 -9.38
N LYS A 295 -7.73 41.92 -9.05
CA LYS A 295 -7.07 42.08 -7.74
C LYS A 295 -8.11 42.14 -6.63
N GLY A 296 -7.95 41.34 -5.58
CA GLY A 296 -8.86 41.27 -4.42
C GLY A 296 -9.90 40.15 -4.46
N ILE A 297 -9.97 39.37 -5.56
CA ILE A 297 -10.81 38.18 -5.68
C ILE A 297 -9.91 36.94 -5.68
N LYS A 298 -10.21 35.98 -4.80
CA LYS A 298 -9.50 34.71 -4.66
C LYS A 298 -10.25 33.61 -5.42
N VAL A 299 -9.54 32.67 -6.04
CA VAL A 299 -10.14 31.42 -6.54
C VAL A 299 -9.58 30.27 -5.72
N LEU A 300 -10.46 29.43 -5.19
CA LEU A 300 -10.11 28.23 -4.46
C LEU A 300 -10.71 26.99 -5.12
N PRO A 301 -9.97 25.88 -5.19
CA PRO A 301 -10.57 24.59 -5.48
C PRO A 301 -11.48 24.15 -4.32
N THR A 302 -12.36 23.20 -4.60
CA THR A 302 -13.41 22.75 -3.67
C THR A 302 -12.81 22.21 -2.38
N SER A 303 -11.73 21.42 -2.46
CA SER A 303 -11.02 20.91 -1.28
C SER A 303 -10.43 22.03 -0.39
N SER A 304 -9.99 23.13 -0.99
CA SER A 304 -9.43 24.27 -0.25
C SER A 304 -10.52 25.13 0.37
N PHE A 305 -11.68 25.27 -0.29
CA PHE A 305 -12.86 25.88 0.32
C PHE A 305 -13.33 25.10 1.54
N LEU A 306 -13.42 23.76 1.44
CA LEU A 306 -13.78 22.92 2.58
C LEU A 306 -12.77 23.06 3.73
N LEU A 307 -11.48 23.25 3.43
CA LEU A 307 -10.47 23.56 4.46
C LEU A 307 -10.76 24.84 5.22
N GLU A 308 -11.12 25.90 4.48
CA GLU A 308 -11.45 27.19 5.10
C GLU A 308 -12.68 27.05 6.01
N ILE A 309 -13.69 26.28 5.59
CA ILE A 309 -14.86 25.97 6.42
C ILE A 309 -14.45 25.16 7.67
N ILE A 310 -13.66 24.11 7.53
CA ILE A 310 -13.23 23.23 8.64
C ILE A 310 -12.54 24.05 9.74
N ASN A 311 -11.64 24.96 9.33
CA ASN A 311 -10.89 25.78 10.28
C ASN A 311 -11.77 26.82 11.01
N ALA A 312 -12.91 27.13 10.41
CA ALA A 312 -13.89 28.07 10.88
C ALA A 312 -14.96 27.41 11.79
N LEU A 313 -15.28 26.14 11.55
CA LEU A 313 -16.31 25.41 12.31
C LEU A 313 -15.89 25.13 13.76
N LYS A 314 -16.82 25.38 14.69
CA LYS A 314 -16.65 25.01 16.11
C LYS A 314 -17.14 23.60 16.44
N ASN A 315 -18.16 23.13 15.72
CA ASN A 315 -18.77 21.83 15.92
C ASN A 315 -17.83 20.72 15.40
N ARG A 316 -17.45 19.80 16.30
CA ARG A 316 -16.53 18.69 16.01
C ARG A 316 -17.10 17.71 14.98
N GLU A 317 -18.39 17.39 15.05
CA GLU A 317 -19.08 16.52 14.08
C GLU A 317 -19.02 17.12 12.67
N LEU A 318 -19.31 18.42 12.54
CA LEU A 318 -19.22 19.11 11.25
C LEU A 318 -17.76 19.20 10.76
N ARG A 319 -16.79 19.47 11.65
CA ARG A 319 -15.37 19.47 11.27
C ARG A 319 -14.90 18.12 10.77
N ASP A 320 -15.26 17.05 11.46
CA ASP A 320 -14.87 15.69 11.12
C ASP A 320 -15.54 15.26 9.80
N PHE A 321 -16.83 15.57 9.62
CA PHE A 321 -17.56 15.38 8.36
C PHE A 321 -16.89 16.12 7.20
N PHE A 322 -16.65 17.43 7.34
CA PHE A 322 -16.03 18.23 6.28
C PHE A 322 -14.56 17.88 6.07
N GLN A 323 -13.81 17.40 7.07
CA GLN A 323 -12.44 16.88 6.89
C GLN A 323 -12.41 15.60 6.07
N ILE A 324 -13.36 14.68 6.32
CA ILE A 324 -13.52 13.47 5.52
C ILE A 324 -13.92 13.84 4.09
N LEU A 325 -14.96 14.68 3.94
CA LEU A 325 -15.41 15.16 2.62
C LEU A 325 -14.30 15.89 1.88
N ARG A 326 -13.51 16.72 2.55
CA ARG A 326 -12.37 17.43 1.98
C ARG A 326 -11.32 16.49 1.43
N LYS A 327 -10.96 15.44 2.17
CA LYS A 327 -9.98 14.44 1.72
C LYS A 327 -10.49 13.74 0.46
N LYS A 328 -11.76 13.30 0.47
CA LYS A 328 -12.41 12.70 -0.72
C LYS A 328 -12.44 13.65 -1.93
N VAL A 329 -12.74 14.93 -1.70
CA VAL A 329 -12.71 15.97 -2.76
C VAL A 329 -11.30 16.23 -3.26
N MET A 330 -10.30 16.22 -2.39
CA MET A 330 -8.89 16.40 -2.76
C MET A 330 -8.38 15.22 -3.58
N ASP A 331 -8.70 13.98 -3.19
CA ASP A 331 -8.34 12.78 -3.92
C ASP A 331 -9.03 12.76 -5.29
N PHE A 332 -10.32 13.11 -5.35
CA PHE A 332 -11.05 13.26 -6.61
C PHE A 332 -10.49 14.38 -7.51
N GLU A 333 -10.05 15.50 -6.92
CA GLU A 333 -9.38 16.59 -7.66
C GLU A 333 -8.03 16.13 -8.24
N MET A 334 -7.25 15.36 -7.48
CA MET A 334 -5.97 14.80 -7.90
C MET A 334 -6.14 13.71 -8.95
N GLU A 335 -7.07 12.77 -8.75
CA GLU A 335 -7.41 11.73 -9.72
C GLU A 335 -7.86 12.33 -11.05
N ASN A 336 -8.73 13.35 -11.04
CA ASN A 336 -9.13 14.01 -12.29
C ASN A 336 -7.95 14.72 -12.96
N LEU A 337 -6.99 15.29 -12.21
CA LEU A 337 -5.77 15.85 -12.79
C LEU A 337 -4.92 14.75 -13.46
N PHE A 338 -4.75 13.60 -12.80
CA PHE A 338 -4.04 12.43 -13.35
C PHE A 338 -4.78 11.79 -14.54
N GLN A 339 -6.11 11.82 -14.55
CA GLN A 339 -6.92 11.34 -15.66
C GLN A 339 -6.92 12.30 -16.86
N THR A 340 -6.76 13.61 -16.63
CA THR A 340 -6.67 14.59 -17.72
C THR A 340 -5.28 14.59 -18.38
N GLU A 341 -4.28 13.98 -17.74
CA GLU A 341 -2.92 13.71 -18.27
C GLU A 341 -2.78 12.31 -18.91
N ARG A 342 -3.90 11.64 -19.24
CA ARG A 342 -3.98 10.34 -19.95
C ARG A 342 -3.41 10.31 -21.39
N ASN A 343 -2.68 11.34 -21.82
CA ASN A 343 -2.14 11.46 -23.18
C ASN A 343 -0.61 11.37 -23.28
N ILE A 344 0.08 10.74 -22.32
CA ILE A 344 1.44 10.24 -22.55
C ILE A 344 1.47 8.71 -22.36
N SER A 345 1.72 8.04 -23.47
CA SER A 345 1.65 6.59 -23.67
C SER A 345 3.05 5.99 -23.71
N ASN A 346 3.56 5.36 -22.63
CA ASN A 346 4.46 4.19 -22.69
C ASN A 346 4.97 3.71 -21.30
N PRO A 347 4.58 2.51 -20.83
CA PRO A 347 5.28 1.79 -19.74
C PRO A 347 6.75 1.47 -20.06
N LYS A 348 7.09 1.45 -21.35
CA LYS A 348 8.46 1.32 -21.88
C LYS A 348 9.34 2.49 -21.46
N GLU A 349 8.83 3.72 -21.46
CA GLU A 349 9.58 4.90 -21.04
C GLU A 349 9.84 4.88 -19.53
N HIS A 350 8.95 4.30 -18.72
CA HIS A 350 9.14 4.20 -17.26
C HIS A 350 10.16 3.12 -16.87
N LEU A 351 10.20 1.98 -17.57
CA LEU A 351 11.19 0.93 -17.35
C LEU A 351 12.56 1.32 -17.96
N THR A 352 12.55 1.92 -19.16
CA THR A 352 13.72 2.57 -19.76
C THR A 352 14.23 3.68 -18.84
N TRP A 353 13.38 4.51 -18.23
CA TRP A 353 13.78 5.55 -17.27
C TRP A 353 14.30 4.98 -15.94
N LEU A 354 13.72 3.91 -15.39
CA LEU A 354 14.22 3.24 -14.17
C LEU A 354 15.56 2.54 -14.41
N ILE A 355 15.73 1.89 -15.57
CA ILE A 355 16.96 1.23 -15.99
C ILE A 355 18.01 2.27 -16.45
N GLU A 356 17.61 3.38 -17.08
CA GLU A 356 18.46 4.55 -17.35
C GLU A 356 18.80 5.33 -16.08
N LYS A 357 17.99 5.28 -15.01
CA LYS A 357 18.31 5.85 -13.70
C LYS A 357 19.29 4.97 -12.93
N ALA A 358 19.03 3.66 -12.85
CA ALA A 358 19.94 2.69 -12.24
C ALA A 358 21.26 2.57 -13.01
N ILE A 359 21.24 2.59 -14.33
CA ILE A 359 22.43 2.31 -15.16
C ILE A 359 23.00 3.58 -15.79
N GLY A 360 22.24 4.67 -15.92
CA GLY A 360 22.77 5.99 -16.26
C GLY A 360 23.68 6.56 -15.19
N VAL A 361 23.64 6.07 -13.94
CA VAL A 361 24.65 6.36 -12.92
C VAL A 361 25.82 5.36 -12.95
N ALA A 362 25.63 4.13 -13.42
CA ALA A 362 26.75 3.25 -13.78
C ALA A 362 27.60 3.84 -14.93
N GLY A 363 26.96 4.60 -15.84
CA GLY A 363 27.59 5.32 -16.95
C GLY A 363 27.88 6.82 -16.73
N ARG A 364 27.42 7.45 -15.63
CA ARG A 364 27.68 8.88 -15.35
C ARG A 364 28.35 9.11 -13.98
N SER A 365 29.30 10.03 -14.01
CA SER A 365 30.20 10.48 -12.94
C SER A 365 31.19 9.42 -12.42
N ILE A 366 32.31 9.25 -13.11
CA ILE A 366 33.57 8.62 -12.65
C ILE A 366 34.25 9.42 -11.51
N ILE A 367 33.63 10.51 -11.04
CA ILE A 367 34.19 11.30 -9.94
C ILE A 367 34.09 10.47 -8.65
N PRO A 368 35.21 10.21 -7.95
CA PRO A 368 35.18 9.74 -6.58
C PRO A 368 34.44 10.80 -5.74
N THR A 369 33.40 10.40 -5.01
CA THR A 369 32.73 11.31 -4.07
C THR A 369 33.76 11.77 -3.04
N GLU A 370 33.90 13.09 -2.83
CA GLU A 370 34.83 13.63 -1.83
C GLU A 370 34.42 13.11 -0.44
N GLN A 371 35.27 12.28 0.15
CA GLN A 371 35.25 11.98 1.59
C GLN A 371 36.59 12.41 2.21
N GLU A 372 36.50 12.85 3.47
CA GLU A 372 37.49 13.68 4.16
C GLU A 372 38.78 12.94 4.59
N ASP A 373 38.88 11.61 4.43
CA ASP A 373 39.97 10.83 5.06
C ASP A 373 40.98 10.14 4.10
N ILE A 374 40.96 10.41 2.80
CA ILE A 374 41.99 9.87 1.88
C ILE A 374 43.12 10.88 1.68
N ASP A 375 44.36 10.41 1.82
CA ASP A 375 45.59 11.14 1.49
C ASP A 375 45.45 11.89 0.15
N GLU A 376 45.64 13.22 0.18
CA GLU A 376 45.55 14.08 -1.00
C GLU A 376 46.43 13.59 -2.17
N LYS A 377 47.52 12.88 -1.88
CA LYS A 377 48.43 12.32 -2.89
C LYS A 377 47.76 11.27 -3.77
N VAL A 378 46.71 10.60 -3.28
CA VAL A 378 46.03 9.46 -3.93
C VAL A 378 44.73 9.89 -4.62
N LYS A 379 44.41 11.19 -4.63
CA LYS A 379 43.24 11.73 -5.33
C LYS A 379 43.60 12.28 -6.71
N PHE A 380 42.70 12.11 -7.68
CA PHE A 380 42.76 12.86 -8.93
C PHE A 380 42.50 14.33 -8.68
N LYS A 381 43.19 15.21 -9.40
CA LYS A 381 42.77 16.62 -9.43
C LYS A 381 41.40 16.70 -10.09
N LYS A 382 40.56 17.65 -9.63
CA LYS A 382 39.19 17.86 -10.16
C LYS A 382 39.15 17.96 -11.69
N VAL A 383 40.17 18.59 -12.28
CA VAL A 383 40.32 18.73 -13.74
C VAL A 383 40.61 17.38 -14.41
N GLU A 384 41.57 16.60 -13.89
CA GLU A 384 41.92 15.28 -14.41
C GLU A 384 40.72 14.32 -14.33
N ALA A 385 40.04 14.28 -13.18
CA ALA A 385 38.82 13.50 -13.00
C ALA A 385 37.73 13.87 -14.01
N SER A 386 37.57 15.17 -14.31
CA SER A 386 36.61 15.66 -15.31
C SER A 386 37.00 15.24 -16.73
N LEU A 387 38.29 15.27 -17.07
CA LEU A 387 38.77 14.85 -18.39
C LEU A 387 38.66 13.33 -18.60
N ILE A 388 38.98 12.54 -17.58
CA ILE A 388 38.76 11.10 -17.56
C ILE A 388 37.29 10.76 -17.83
N ASN A 389 36.38 11.48 -17.17
CA ASN A 389 34.94 11.36 -17.37
C ASN A 389 34.53 11.56 -18.83
N LEU A 390 34.94 12.70 -19.40
CA LEU A 390 34.65 13.04 -20.78
C LEU A 390 35.23 12.01 -21.76
N PHE A 391 36.45 11.53 -21.51
CA PHE A 391 37.08 10.51 -22.33
C PHE A 391 36.30 9.19 -22.33
N ILE A 392 35.91 8.70 -21.14
CA ILE A 392 35.14 7.45 -21.02
C ILE A 392 33.76 7.57 -21.68
N GLN A 393 33.15 8.75 -21.65
CA GLN A 393 31.89 9.04 -22.36
C GLN A 393 32.04 9.12 -23.89
N GLY A 394 33.27 9.07 -24.40
CA GLY A 394 33.57 9.15 -25.83
C GLY A 394 33.56 10.60 -26.38
N VAL A 395 33.64 11.61 -25.52
CA VAL A 395 33.78 13.00 -25.92
C VAL A 395 35.17 13.22 -26.51
N LYS A 396 35.26 13.89 -27.66
CA LYS A 396 36.55 14.26 -28.27
C LYS A 396 37.22 15.34 -27.42
N LEU A 397 38.40 15.04 -26.91
CA LEU A 397 39.23 15.97 -26.12
C LEU A 397 40.31 16.62 -26.99
N ALA A 398 40.66 17.87 -26.67
CA ALA A 398 41.77 18.56 -27.32
C ALA A 398 43.12 17.90 -26.98
N PRO A 399 44.16 18.02 -27.82
CA PRO A 399 45.48 17.42 -27.55
C PRO A 399 46.10 17.84 -26.21
N THR A 400 45.90 19.10 -25.81
CA THR A 400 46.35 19.63 -24.51
C THR A 400 45.63 18.99 -23.32
N GLN A 401 44.35 18.65 -23.48
CA GLN A 401 43.57 17.94 -22.47
C GLN A 401 43.97 16.47 -22.38
N LEU A 402 44.20 15.80 -23.53
CA LEU A 402 44.66 14.42 -23.57
C LEU A 402 46.01 14.23 -22.88
N LYS A 403 46.93 15.18 -23.05
CA LYS A 403 48.26 15.16 -22.41
C LYS A 403 48.18 15.05 -20.88
N SER A 404 47.16 15.64 -20.27
CA SER A 404 46.98 15.60 -18.80
C SER A 404 46.50 14.25 -18.25
N ILE A 405 46.00 13.36 -19.10
CA ILE A 405 45.51 12.03 -18.71
C ILE A 405 46.18 10.92 -19.53
N GLU A 406 47.28 11.23 -20.22
CA GLU A 406 47.90 10.41 -21.26
C GLU A 406 48.30 9.02 -20.74
N ILE A 407 48.87 8.98 -19.54
CA ILE A 407 49.31 7.75 -18.87
C ILE A 407 48.15 6.77 -18.61
N TYR A 408 46.92 7.25 -18.53
CA TYR A 408 45.74 6.43 -18.27
C TYR A 408 45.02 5.99 -19.55
N ILE A 409 45.25 6.67 -20.68
CA ILE A 409 44.53 6.45 -21.94
C ILE A 409 44.51 4.98 -22.39
N PRO A 410 45.62 4.21 -22.34
CA PRO A 410 45.62 2.81 -22.76
C PRO A 410 44.57 1.98 -22.01
N PHE A 411 44.42 2.23 -20.71
CA PHE A 411 43.48 1.54 -19.83
C PHE A 411 42.06 2.11 -19.92
N LEU A 412 41.92 3.44 -20.01
CA LEU A 412 40.63 4.13 -20.12
C LEU A 412 39.85 3.72 -21.38
N LYS A 413 40.54 3.36 -22.47
CA LYS A 413 39.90 2.84 -23.70
C LYS A 413 39.05 1.59 -23.42
N LYS A 414 39.49 0.73 -22.49
CA LYS A 414 38.79 -0.50 -22.11
C LYS A 414 37.52 -0.20 -21.32
N ILE A 415 37.60 0.76 -20.40
CA ILE A 415 36.44 1.27 -19.64
C ILE A 415 35.44 1.98 -20.58
N ALA A 416 35.93 2.77 -21.53
CA ALA A 416 35.08 3.42 -22.53
C ALA A 416 34.33 2.40 -23.41
N LYS A 417 35.00 1.28 -23.77
CA LYS A 417 34.39 0.20 -24.54
C LYS A 417 33.31 -0.54 -23.73
N SER A 418 33.54 -0.86 -22.46
CA SER A 418 32.54 -1.53 -21.62
C SER A 418 31.28 -0.67 -21.47
N ASN A 419 31.42 0.65 -21.34
CA ASN A 419 30.28 1.58 -21.28
C ASN A 419 29.44 1.61 -22.57
N LYS A 420 30.03 1.38 -23.75
CA LYS A 420 29.24 1.27 -25.00
C LYS A 420 28.37 0.02 -25.02
N ILE A 421 28.88 -1.10 -24.51
CA ILE A 421 28.18 -2.39 -24.47
C ILE A 421 27.07 -2.39 -23.41
N LEU A 422 27.16 -1.51 -22.40
CA LEU A 422 26.18 -1.36 -21.33
C LEU A 422 24.75 -1.14 -21.85
N ASN A 423 24.56 -0.34 -22.89
CA ASN A 423 23.24 -0.12 -23.50
C ASN A 423 22.65 -1.41 -24.07
N GLU A 424 23.48 -2.30 -24.62
CA GLU A 424 22.99 -3.59 -25.12
C GLU A 424 22.65 -4.55 -23.97
N ILE A 425 23.42 -4.49 -22.87
CA ILE A 425 23.10 -5.25 -21.65
C ILE A 425 21.75 -4.77 -21.09
N GLN A 426 21.52 -3.46 -20.99
CA GLN A 426 20.24 -2.89 -20.57
C GLN A 426 19.07 -3.40 -21.42
N MET A 427 19.23 -3.40 -22.74
CA MET A 427 18.19 -3.89 -23.65
C MET A 427 17.90 -5.38 -23.42
N ASN A 428 18.91 -6.19 -23.14
CA ASN A 428 18.73 -7.59 -22.79
C ASN A 428 18.02 -7.75 -21.44
N LEU A 429 18.37 -6.96 -20.42
CA LEU A 429 17.70 -6.99 -19.10
C LEU A 429 16.23 -6.58 -19.20
N VAL A 430 15.92 -5.50 -19.95
CA VAL A 430 14.54 -5.05 -20.26
C VAL A 430 13.72 -6.16 -20.92
N ARG A 431 14.36 -6.91 -21.82
CA ARG A 431 13.74 -8.01 -22.57
C ARG A 431 13.71 -9.33 -21.79
N ASP A 432 14.14 -9.31 -20.52
CA ASP A 432 14.21 -10.49 -19.65
C ASP A 432 15.14 -11.60 -20.22
N GLU A 433 16.18 -11.20 -20.96
CA GLU A 433 17.18 -12.07 -21.59
C GLU A 433 18.46 -12.20 -20.73
N MET A 434 18.30 -12.62 -19.48
CA MET A 434 19.36 -12.62 -18.45
C MET A 434 20.63 -13.37 -18.87
N GLN A 435 20.51 -14.52 -19.53
CA GLN A 435 21.67 -15.29 -20.00
C GLN A 435 22.48 -14.54 -21.07
N LYS A 436 21.80 -13.81 -21.98
CA LYS A 436 22.48 -12.99 -22.99
C LYS A 436 23.16 -11.78 -22.35
N ALA A 437 22.54 -11.20 -21.32
CA ALA A 437 23.15 -10.14 -20.52
C ALA A 437 24.40 -10.66 -19.79
N LEU A 438 24.30 -11.78 -19.06
CA LEU A 438 25.41 -12.40 -18.33
C LEU A 438 26.62 -12.70 -19.21
N LYS A 439 26.40 -13.27 -20.41
CA LYS A 439 27.51 -13.54 -21.34
C LYS A 439 28.31 -12.28 -21.67
N LYS A 440 27.63 -11.15 -21.87
CA LYS A 440 28.27 -9.85 -22.12
C LYS A 440 28.92 -9.29 -20.85
N ILE A 441 28.25 -9.38 -19.70
CA ILE A 441 28.76 -8.94 -18.41
C ILE A 441 30.06 -9.68 -18.05
N HIS A 442 30.10 -11.01 -18.15
CA HIS A 442 31.30 -11.81 -17.87
C HIS A 442 32.47 -11.47 -18.80
N SER A 443 32.19 -11.24 -20.09
CA SER A 443 33.23 -10.78 -21.03
C SER A 443 33.80 -9.42 -20.62
N ILE A 444 32.97 -8.52 -20.13
CA ILE A 444 33.40 -7.20 -19.65
C ILE A 444 34.18 -7.32 -18.35
N ILE A 445 33.69 -8.08 -17.37
CA ILE A 445 34.39 -8.33 -16.10
C ILE A 445 35.78 -8.89 -16.39
N SER A 446 35.90 -9.90 -17.25
CA SER A 446 37.20 -10.46 -17.64
C SER A 446 38.14 -9.41 -18.26
N GLU A 447 37.65 -8.58 -19.20
CA GLU A 447 38.44 -7.52 -19.83
C GLU A 447 38.86 -6.42 -18.84
N LEU A 448 37.97 -6.03 -17.92
CA LEU A 448 38.24 -5.04 -16.89
C LEU A 448 39.18 -5.58 -15.80
N THR A 449 39.05 -6.84 -15.39
CA THR A 449 39.97 -7.47 -14.44
C THR A 449 41.38 -7.55 -15.01
N GLY A 450 41.52 -7.93 -16.29
CA GLY A 450 42.83 -7.86 -16.97
C GLY A 450 43.39 -6.44 -17.01
N THR A 451 42.53 -5.44 -17.28
CA THR A 451 42.94 -4.02 -17.27
C THR A 451 43.34 -3.56 -15.86
N PHE A 452 42.65 -4.01 -14.81
CA PHE A 452 42.96 -3.71 -13.41
C PHE A 452 44.35 -4.25 -13.05
N LEU A 453 44.63 -5.52 -13.36
CA LEU A 453 45.93 -6.15 -13.10
C LEU A 453 47.06 -5.46 -13.85
N LEU A 454 46.90 -5.20 -15.15
CA LEU A 454 47.91 -4.51 -15.96
C LEU A 454 48.16 -3.09 -15.47
N SER A 455 47.10 -2.32 -15.21
CA SER A 455 47.24 -0.95 -14.71
C SER A 455 47.91 -0.90 -13.33
N GLY A 456 47.71 -1.92 -12.49
CA GLY A 456 48.37 -2.02 -11.20
C GLY A 456 49.87 -2.36 -11.29
N ALA A 457 50.28 -3.04 -12.37
CA ALA A 457 51.67 -3.40 -12.63
C ALA A 457 52.44 -2.32 -13.42
N ASP A 458 51.77 -1.66 -14.36
CA ASP A 458 52.39 -0.72 -15.31
C ASP A 458 52.48 0.71 -14.77
N LEU A 459 51.55 1.13 -13.90
CA LEU A 459 51.55 2.47 -13.31
C LEU A 459 52.34 2.47 -12.00
N GLU A 460 53.12 3.53 -11.78
CA GLU A 460 53.82 3.76 -10.51
C GLU A 460 52.89 4.36 -9.45
N PHE A 461 53.32 4.35 -8.19
CA PHE A 461 52.61 5.03 -7.11
C PHE A 461 52.82 6.55 -7.19
N PRO A 462 51.77 7.40 -7.01
CA PRO A 462 50.38 7.07 -6.62
C PRO A 462 49.40 6.85 -7.78
N GLU A 463 49.83 6.91 -9.04
CA GLU A 463 48.99 6.83 -10.24
C GLU A 463 48.24 5.50 -10.36
N ASN A 464 48.86 4.39 -9.94
CA ASN A 464 48.22 3.09 -9.91
C ASN A 464 47.01 3.06 -8.98
N ILE A 465 47.13 3.54 -7.73
CA ILE A 465 46.03 3.56 -6.76
C ILE A 465 44.93 4.50 -7.25
N LYS A 466 45.30 5.68 -7.78
CA LYS A 466 44.34 6.60 -8.41
C LYS A 466 43.52 5.87 -9.48
N PHE A 467 44.17 5.22 -10.43
CA PHE A 467 43.47 4.51 -11.51
C PHE A 467 42.65 3.32 -10.99
N GLN A 468 43.16 2.59 -9.99
CA GLN A 468 42.44 1.49 -9.34
C GLN A 468 41.07 1.93 -8.82
N THR A 469 40.96 3.10 -8.19
CA THR A 469 39.65 3.61 -7.72
C THR A 469 38.62 3.73 -8.85
N ILE A 470 39.04 4.14 -10.05
CA ILE A 470 38.16 4.29 -11.23
C ILE A 470 37.74 2.92 -11.77
N ILE A 471 38.69 2.01 -11.96
CA ILE A 471 38.39 0.72 -12.57
C ILE A 471 37.63 -0.20 -11.60
N CYS A 472 37.94 -0.16 -10.30
CA CYS A 472 37.19 -0.88 -9.27
C CYS A 472 35.75 -0.41 -9.19
N LYS A 473 35.48 0.90 -9.40
CA LYS A 473 34.09 1.37 -9.55
C LYS A 473 33.37 0.66 -10.70
N SER A 474 34.03 0.52 -11.84
CA SER A 474 33.43 -0.13 -13.01
C SER A 474 33.22 -1.63 -12.77
N LEU A 475 34.23 -2.31 -12.20
CA LEU A 475 34.13 -3.72 -11.81
C LEU A 475 32.98 -3.94 -10.82
N ALA A 476 32.89 -3.13 -9.76
CA ALA A 476 31.81 -3.23 -8.77
C ALA A 476 30.42 -3.17 -9.41
N ASN A 477 30.21 -2.27 -10.38
CA ASN A 477 28.94 -2.14 -11.09
C ASN A 477 28.61 -3.39 -11.92
N PHE A 478 29.58 -3.95 -12.64
CA PHE A 478 29.35 -5.14 -13.46
C PHE A 478 29.20 -6.41 -12.63
N GLU A 479 29.95 -6.55 -11.54
CA GLU A 479 29.78 -7.63 -10.56
C GLU A 479 28.38 -7.57 -9.92
N PHE A 480 27.90 -6.38 -9.55
CA PHE A 480 26.53 -6.20 -9.05
C PHE A 480 25.45 -6.52 -10.10
N LEU A 481 25.67 -6.17 -11.37
CA LEU A 481 24.76 -6.56 -12.45
C LEU A 481 24.77 -8.09 -12.68
N ALA A 482 25.93 -8.73 -12.56
CA ALA A 482 26.04 -10.18 -12.65
C ALA A 482 25.26 -10.86 -11.52
N SER A 483 25.39 -10.36 -10.28
CA SER A 483 24.65 -10.92 -9.15
C SER A 483 23.14 -10.82 -9.31
N ILE A 484 22.61 -9.68 -9.79
CA ILE A 484 21.18 -9.55 -10.09
C ILE A 484 20.74 -10.61 -11.09
N CYS A 485 21.47 -10.75 -12.21
CA CYS A 485 21.13 -11.74 -13.22
C CYS A 485 21.18 -13.18 -12.67
N HIS A 486 22.17 -13.51 -11.85
CA HIS A 486 22.30 -14.82 -11.22
C HIS A 486 21.19 -15.07 -10.20
N SER A 487 20.84 -14.08 -9.37
CA SER A 487 19.71 -14.15 -8.45
C SER A 487 18.41 -14.46 -9.18
N ASP A 488 18.20 -13.85 -10.36
CA ASP A 488 17.01 -14.07 -11.18
C ASP A 488 16.96 -15.45 -11.83
N LEU A 489 18.13 -15.95 -12.20
CA LEU A 489 18.30 -17.32 -12.67
C LEU A 489 18.27 -18.33 -11.52
N ASN A 490 18.08 -17.88 -10.27
CA ASN A 490 18.14 -18.69 -9.05
C ASN A 490 19.47 -19.45 -8.90
N GLU A 491 20.53 -18.84 -9.42
CA GLU A 491 21.94 -19.24 -9.30
C GLU A 491 22.52 -18.51 -8.08
N LEU A 492 21.98 -18.84 -6.90
CA LEU A 492 22.17 -18.06 -5.67
C LEU A 492 23.63 -18.05 -5.20
N ASP A 493 24.36 -19.14 -5.41
CA ASP A 493 25.78 -19.23 -5.03
C ASP A 493 26.64 -18.29 -5.87
N GLN A 494 26.39 -18.24 -7.18
CA GLN A 494 27.02 -17.29 -8.08
C GLN A 494 26.64 -15.85 -7.71
N SER A 495 25.36 -15.61 -7.38
CA SER A 495 24.91 -14.30 -6.92
C SER A 495 25.66 -13.84 -5.67
N ILE A 496 25.87 -14.73 -4.69
CA ILE A 496 26.63 -14.44 -3.46
C ILE A 496 28.09 -14.09 -3.80
N GLU A 497 28.75 -14.87 -4.64
CA GLU A 497 30.13 -14.62 -5.06
C GLU A 497 30.29 -13.25 -5.74
N HIS A 498 29.37 -12.93 -6.65
CA HIS A 498 29.35 -11.65 -7.35
C HIS A 498 29.04 -10.46 -6.42
N LEU A 499 28.15 -10.61 -5.43
CA LEU A 499 27.91 -9.57 -4.41
C LEU A 499 29.13 -9.33 -3.52
N SER A 500 29.83 -10.40 -3.13
CA SER A 500 31.07 -10.31 -2.36
C SER A 500 32.17 -9.55 -3.11
N ARG A 501 32.33 -9.84 -4.41
CA ARG A 501 33.23 -9.11 -5.30
C ARG A 501 32.78 -7.66 -5.50
N ALA A 502 31.49 -7.41 -5.70
CA ALA A 502 30.95 -6.07 -5.83
C ALA A 502 31.23 -5.22 -4.58
N SER A 503 31.08 -5.79 -3.39
CA SER A 503 31.44 -5.16 -2.11
C SER A 503 32.94 -4.84 -2.03
N THR A 504 33.80 -5.82 -2.35
CA THR A 504 35.26 -5.67 -2.33
C THR A 504 35.74 -4.55 -3.27
N PHE A 505 35.26 -4.55 -4.52
CA PHE A 505 35.61 -3.50 -5.47
C PHE A 505 35.00 -2.14 -5.10
N SER A 506 33.83 -2.11 -4.46
CA SER A 506 33.25 -0.87 -3.94
C SER A 506 34.10 -0.27 -2.83
N LEU A 507 34.71 -1.10 -1.97
CA LEU A 507 35.64 -0.66 -0.94
C LEU A 507 36.89 -0.02 -1.56
N LEU A 508 37.49 -0.69 -2.54
CA LEU A 508 38.65 -0.16 -3.29
C LEU A 508 38.31 1.11 -4.08
N ALA A 509 37.06 1.25 -4.52
CA ALA A 509 36.55 2.45 -5.18
C ALA A 509 36.17 3.58 -4.21
N ASN A 510 36.34 3.39 -2.91
CA ASN A 510 35.91 4.29 -1.84
C ASN A 510 34.41 4.66 -1.92
N ARG A 511 33.55 3.63 -1.97
CA ARG A 511 32.09 3.78 -2.07
C ARG A 511 31.40 3.09 -0.90
N PRO A 512 31.37 3.71 0.29
CA PRO A 512 30.89 3.06 1.50
C PRO A 512 29.43 2.58 1.40
N ASN A 513 28.55 3.37 0.77
CA ASN A 513 27.17 2.96 0.53
C ASN A 513 27.08 1.71 -0.35
N ASN A 514 27.86 1.61 -1.43
CA ASN A 514 27.89 0.44 -2.29
C ASN A 514 28.44 -0.80 -1.56
N VAL A 515 29.43 -0.64 -0.69
CA VAL A 515 29.94 -1.72 0.17
C VAL A 515 28.81 -2.28 1.03
N ILE A 516 28.12 -1.39 1.75
CA ILE A 516 27.03 -1.77 2.65
C ILE A 516 25.89 -2.45 1.87
N ILE A 517 25.46 -1.87 0.75
CA ILE A 517 24.35 -2.39 -0.05
C ILE A 517 24.67 -3.77 -0.61
N SER A 518 25.85 -3.97 -1.20
CA SER A 518 26.27 -5.27 -1.73
C SER A 518 26.34 -6.34 -0.64
N HIS A 519 26.95 -6.01 0.50
CA HIS A 519 27.11 -6.95 1.60
C HIS A 519 25.78 -7.25 2.32
N TYR A 520 24.87 -6.27 2.40
CA TYR A 520 23.51 -6.46 2.88
C TYR A 520 22.71 -7.41 1.98
N LEU A 521 22.76 -7.19 0.65
CA LEU A 521 22.10 -8.07 -0.31
C LEU A 521 22.70 -9.47 -0.29
N GLU A 522 24.02 -9.59 -0.15
CA GLU A 522 24.70 -10.87 0.04
C GLU A 522 24.15 -11.62 1.26
N SER A 523 24.01 -10.91 2.38
CA SER A 523 23.46 -11.44 3.63
C SER A 523 22.02 -11.94 3.44
N LEU A 524 21.18 -11.19 2.74
CA LEU A 524 19.81 -11.61 2.42
C LEU A 524 19.77 -12.82 1.49
N THR A 525 20.61 -12.85 0.45
CA THR A 525 20.72 -14.02 -0.45
C THR A 525 21.17 -15.26 0.31
N LEU A 526 22.04 -15.13 1.31
CA LEU A 526 22.41 -16.24 2.21
C LEU A 526 21.24 -16.74 3.05
N VAL A 527 20.38 -15.85 3.57
CA VAL A 527 19.13 -16.25 4.26
C VAL A 527 18.22 -17.02 3.32
N TYR A 528 18.05 -16.54 2.09
CA TYR A 528 17.21 -17.20 1.09
C TYR A 528 17.77 -18.59 0.69
N SER A 529 19.09 -18.70 0.57
CA SER A 529 19.81 -19.96 0.37
C SER A 529 19.86 -20.87 1.59
N LYS A 530 19.20 -20.52 2.71
CA LYS A 530 19.19 -21.25 3.98
C LYS A 530 20.57 -21.41 4.64
N LYS A 531 21.54 -20.55 4.28
CA LYS A 531 22.90 -20.52 4.83
C LYS A 531 22.97 -19.59 6.04
N TYR A 532 22.15 -19.87 7.07
CA TYR A 532 21.91 -18.93 8.17
C TYR A 532 23.16 -18.57 8.98
N GLU A 533 24.09 -19.50 9.19
CA GLU A 533 25.34 -19.20 9.91
C GLU A 533 26.21 -18.17 9.16
N GLN A 534 26.29 -18.29 7.83
CA GLN A 534 27.00 -17.33 6.99
C GLN A 534 26.25 -15.99 6.96
N ALA A 535 24.92 -16.03 6.83
CA ALA A 535 24.10 -14.83 6.89
C ALA A 535 24.30 -14.05 8.20
N LEU A 536 24.40 -14.73 9.35
CA LEU A 536 24.66 -14.11 10.64
C LEU A 536 26.00 -13.37 10.69
N LYS A 537 27.07 -14.04 10.26
CA LYS A 537 28.41 -13.44 10.17
C LYS A 537 28.37 -12.22 9.26
N ASN A 538 27.71 -12.34 8.10
CA ASN A 538 27.64 -11.24 7.15
C ASN A 538 26.81 -10.07 7.67
N PHE A 539 25.64 -10.29 8.29
CA PHE A 539 24.85 -9.22 8.89
C PHE A 539 25.60 -8.51 10.03
N GLU A 540 26.39 -9.24 10.83
CA GLU A 540 27.22 -8.62 11.86
C GLU A 540 28.26 -7.68 11.23
N ILE A 541 28.96 -8.12 10.18
CA ILE A 541 29.91 -7.27 9.45
C ILE A 541 29.18 -6.06 8.83
N THR A 542 28.04 -6.27 8.17
CA THR A 542 27.25 -5.17 7.57
C THR A 542 26.80 -4.16 8.62
N SER A 543 26.40 -4.60 9.81
CA SER A 543 26.02 -3.70 10.91
C SER A 543 27.19 -2.83 11.37
N LYS A 544 28.37 -3.41 11.57
CA LYS A 544 29.60 -2.68 11.94
C LYS A 544 30.03 -1.70 10.85
N LEU A 545 29.91 -2.09 9.58
CA LEU A 545 30.18 -1.19 8.45
C LEU A 545 29.18 -0.03 8.40
N SER A 546 27.90 -0.33 8.65
CA SER A 546 26.85 0.69 8.67
C SER A 546 27.03 1.69 9.80
N GLU A 547 27.45 1.24 10.99
CA GLU A 547 27.83 2.14 12.10
C GLU A 547 29.05 3.00 11.72
N LYS A 548 30.09 2.39 11.16
CA LYS A 548 31.31 3.10 10.77
C LYS A 548 31.05 4.21 9.74
N TYR A 549 30.11 4.00 8.82
CA TYR A 549 29.77 4.95 7.76
C TYR A 549 28.50 5.76 8.05
N ASP A 550 28.02 5.76 9.30
CA ASP A 550 26.81 6.48 9.75
C ASP A 550 25.56 6.22 8.89
N ASN A 551 25.39 4.97 8.44
CA ASN A 551 24.26 4.55 7.63
C ASN A 551 23.18 3.85 8.47
N GLN A 552 22.36 4.66 9.12
CA GLN A 552 21.32 4.20 10.06
C GLN A 552 20.30 3.24 9.44
N ARG A 553 19.99 3.41 8.15
CA ARG A 553 19.06 2.55 7.39
C ARG A 553 19.54 1.11 7.35
N TYR A 554 20.74 0.90 6.81
CA TYR A 554 21.28 -0.45 6.67
C TYR A 554 21.75 -1.04 7.99
N LEU A 555 22.02 -0.21 9.00
CA LEU A 555 22.23 -0.68 10.38
C LEU A 555 20.98 -1.39 10.91
N ILE A 556 19.81 -0.72 10.89
CA ILE A 556 18.54 -1.30 11.35
C ILE A 556 18.19 -2.55 10.55
N MET A 557 18.28 -2.50 9.22
CA MET A 557 17.96 -3.65 8.37
C MET A 557 18.91 -4.84 8.59
N SER A 558 20.20 -4.59 8.86
CA SER A 558 21.18 -5.65 9.12
C SER A 558 20.99 -6.27 10.51
N LEU A 559 20.72 -5.47 11.53
CA LEU A 559 20.38 -5.98 12.87
C LEU A 559 19.08 -6.79 12.84
N GLY A 560 18.06 -6.32 12.12
CA GLY A 560 16.84 -7.09 11.89
C GLY A 560 17.13 -8.40 11.15
N GLY A 561 17.95 -8.37 10.09
CA GLY A 561 18.35 -9.55 9.33
C GLY A 561 19.12 -10.57 10.19
N LYS A 562 19.99 -10.08 11.08
CA LYS A 562 20.68 -10.89 12.08
C LYS A 562 19.68 -11.58 13.02
N ALA A 563 18.72 -10.84 13.58
CA ALA A 563 17.70 -11.40 14.46
C ALA A 563 16.87 -12.50 13.77
N ILE A 564 16.45 -12.26 12.52
CA ILE A 564 15.73 -13.27 11.72
C ILE A 564 16.60 -14.51 11.49
N SER A 565 17.88 -14.32 11.20
CA SER A 565 18.81 -15.43 10.97
C SER A 565 19.07 -16.24 12.24
N GLN A 566 19.16 -15.59 13.41
CA GLN A 566 19.26 -16.23 14.73
C GLN A 566 18.02 -17.08 15.01
N PHE A 567 16.84 -16.51 14.76
CA PHE A 567 15.57 -17.20 14.92
C PHE A 567 15.47 -18.43 14.01
N LEU A 568 15.82 -18.29 12.73
CA LEU A 568 15.78 -19.41 11.76
C LEU A 568 16.79 -20.51 12.08
N GLN A 569 17.84 -20.20 12.85
CA GLN A 569 18.80 -21.18 13.39
C GLN A 569 18.32 -21.83 14.72
N GLY A 570 17.20 -21.38 15.27
CA GLY A 570 16.63 -21.87 16.54
C GLY A 570 17.05 -21.10 17.79
N SER A 571 17.75 -19.97 17.65
CA SER A 571 18.15 -19.10 18.77
C SER A 571 17.13 -17.97 18.98
N GLU A 572 16.01 -18.29 19.64
CA GLU A 572 14.95 -17.30 19.89
C GLU A 572 15.40 -16.19 20.85
N ASP A 573 16.11 -16.52 21.92
CA ASP A 573 16.58 -15.53 22.90
C ASP A 573 17.61 -14.56 22.30
N GLY A 574 18.53 -15.09 21.48
CA GLY A 574 19.49 -14.27 20.75
C GLY A 574 18.79 -13.33 19.77
N ALA A 575 17.75 -13.81 19.10
CA ALA A 575 16.93 -12.99 18.19
C ALA A 575 16.21 -11.86 18.93
N LYS A 576 15.61 -12.14 20.09
CA LYS A 576 14.95 -11.13 20.95
C LYS A 576 15.94 -10.05 21.42
N GLN A 577 17.12 -10.45 21.88
CA GLN A 577 18.17 -9.52 22.31
C GLN A 577 18.59 -8.59 21.16
N THR A 578 18.82 -9.13 19.96
CA THR A 578 19.14 -8.32 18.78
C THR A 578 17.99 -7.39 18.39
N MET A 579 16.74 -7.84 18.47
CA MET A 579 15.59 -7.00 18.15
C MET A 579 15.37 -5.87 19.17
N ALA A 580 15.74 -6.08 20.45
CA ALA A 580 15.74 -5.00 21.43
C ALA A 580 16.73 -3.86 21.06
N ILE A 581 17.86 -4.20 20.42
CA ILE A 581 18.79 -3.20 19.88
C ILE A 581 18.11 -2.45 18.71
N VAL A 582 17.43 -3.15 17.81
CA VAL A 582 16.65 -2.55 16.72
C VAL A 582 15.61 -1.56 17.26
N ASN A 583 14.88 -1.94 18.30
CA ASN A 583 13.88 -1.10 18.96
C ASN A 583 14.49 0.22 19.47
N ASN A 584 15.67 0.17 20.10
CA ASN A 584 16.38 1.38 20.54
C ASN A 584 16.72 2.33 19.38
N HIS A 585 17.07 1.80 18.20
CA HIS A 585 17.31 2.61 17.01
C HIS A 585 16.02 3.17 16.41
N ILE A 586 14.94 2.38 16.38
CA ILE A 586 13.62 2.82 15.91
C ILE A 586 13.07 3.96 16.78
N LYS A 587 13.19 3.85 18.12
CA LYS A 587 12.72 4.88 19.07
C LYS A 587 13.38 6.25 18.85
N LYS A 588 14.61 6.29 18.32
CA LYS A 588 15.33 7.54 18.03
C LYS A 588 14.77 8.31 16.83
N ASN A 589 14.26 7.61 15.81
CA ASN A 589 13.70 8.24 14.61
C ASN A 589 12.55 7.40 14.04
N LYS A 590 11.33 7.61 14.57
CA LYS A 590 10.16 6.82 14.20
C LYS A 590 9.69 7.07 12.76
N ASP A 591 9.77 8.30 12.27
CA ASP A 591 9.35 8.64 10.89
C ASP A 591 10.18 7.89 9.85
N GLU A 592 11.51 7.87 10.04
CA GLU A 592 12.40 7.15 9.14
C GLU A 592 12.29 5.64 9.32
N ALA A 593 12.07 5.16 10.56
CA ALA A 593 11.87 3.74 10.84
C ALA A 593 10.71 3.12 10.05
N ILE A 594 9.61 3.84 9.82
CA ILE A 594 8.51 3.32 8.99
C ILE A 594 9.00 2.99 7.58
N ILE A 595 9.77 3.91 6.97
CA ILE A 595 10.31 3.73 5.62
C ILE A 595 11.29 2.55 5.61
N ILE A 596 12.16 2.46 6.62
CA ILE A 596 13.17 1.39 6.73
C ILE A 596 12.50 0.02 6.87
N LEU A 597 11.52 -0.13 7.77
CA LEU A 597 10.81 -1.40 7.97
C LEU A 597 9.96 -1.80 6.77
N ASN A 598 9.33 -0.82 6.11
CA ASN A 598 8.62 -1.04 4.86
C ASN A 598 9.56 -1.59 3.76
N GLU A 599 10.75 -0.99 3.59
CA GLU A 599 11.73 -1.48 2.63
C GLU A 599 12.33 -2.82 3.04
N PHE A 600 12.44 -3.09 4.34
CA PHE A 600 12.92 -4.37 4.83
C PHE A 600 11.91 -5.49 4.55
N GLY A 601 10.62 -5.21 4.72
CA GLY A 601 9.54 -6.08 4.26
C GLY A 601 9.59 -6.31 2.75
N ASP A 602 9.84 -5.27 1.95
CA ASP A 602 9.99 -5.40 0.49
C ASP A 602 11.14 -6.35 0.13
N SER A 603 12.27 -6.31 0.86
CA SER A 603 13.39 -7.22 0.62
C SER A 603 12.98 -8.69 0.77
N PHE A 604 12.27 -9.05 1.85
CA PHE A 604 11.79 -10.42 2.05
C PHE A 604 10.69 -10.82 1.08
N TYR A 605 9.76 -9.91 0.77
CA TYR A 605 8.69 -10.17 -0.20
C TYR A 605 9.25 -10.48 -1.58
N ASN A 606 10.24 -9.71 -2.03
CA ASN A 606 10.90 -9.91 -3.33
C ASN A 606 11.77 -11.18 -3.39
N MET A 607 12.07 -11.79 -2.25
CA MET A 607 12.75 -13.08 -2.14
C MET A 607 11.75 -14.23 -1.90
N SER A 608 10.48 -14.07 -2.28
CA SER A 608 9.43 -15.07 -2.07
C SER A 608 9.30 -15.51 -0.60
N ARG A 609 9.52 -14.57 0.34
CA ARG A 609 9.30 -14.75 1.79
C ARG A 609 8.22 -13.81 2.33
N PRO A 610 6.98 -13.85 1.78
CA PRO A 610 5.86 -13.05 2.29
C PRO A 610 5.53 -13.37 3.75
N ASP A 611 5.83 -14.59 4.20
CA ASP A 611 5.72 -15.08 5.58
C ASP A 611 6.60 -14.31 6.57
N ILE A 612 7.74 -13.78 6.14
CA ILE A 612 8.57 -12.89 6.97
C ILE A 612 8.16 -11.43 6.73
N ALA A 613 7.94 -11.04 5.47
CA ALA A 613 7.64 -9.66 5.10
C ALA A 613 6.41 -9.10 5.82
N ILE A 614 5.39 -9.92 6.04
CA ILE A 614 4.16 -9.55 6.74
C ILE A 614 4.42 -8.97 8.14
N HIS A 615 5.43 -9.46 8.84
CA HIS A 615 5.78 -8.99 10.18
C HIS A 615 6.37 -7.58 10.13
N PHE A 616 7.29 -7.31 9.22
CA PHE A 616 7.88 -5.97 9.07
C PHE A 616 6.88 -4.93 8.54
N TYR A 617 5.96 -5.33 7.67
CA TYR A 617 4.85 -4.45 7.29
C TYR A 617 3.93 -4.15 8.47
N ASN A 618 3.65 -5.13 9.34
CA ASN A 618 2.89 -4.91 10.57
C ASN A 618 3.59 -3.90 11.49
N GLU A 619 4.87 -4.07 11.77
CA GLU A 619 5.65 -3.11 12.58
C GLU A 619 5.62 -1.69 11.98
N ALA A 620 5.75 -1.58 10.65
CA ALA A 620 5.65 -0.29 9.96
C ALA A 620 4.24 0.32 10.07
N ILE A 621 3.17 -0.48 10.04
CA ILE A 621 1.79 -0.04 10.25
C ILE A 621 1.61 0.49 11.67
N GLU A 622 2.16 -0.20 12.66
CA GLU A 622 2.08 0.17 14.07
C GLU A 622 2.72 1.52 14.33
N ILE A 623 3.94 1.73 13.83
CA ILE A 623 4.60 3.03 13.93
C ILE A 623 3.81 4.09 13.14
N SER A 624 3.29 3.77 11.95
CA SER A 624 2.47 4.69 11.16
C SER A 624 1.20 5.13 11.90
N VAL A 625 0.54 4.20 12.60
CA VAL A 625 -0.64 4.47 13.42
C VAL A 625 -0.28 5.36 14.61
N ALA A 626 0.80 5.02 15.32
CA ALA A 626 1.28 5.80 16.46
C ALA A 626 1.66 7.25 16.08
N LEU A 627 2.13 7.47 14.85
CA LEU A 627 2.46 8.80 14.31
C LEU A 627 1.29 9.49 13.57
N GLY A 628 0.16 8.80 13.38
CA GLY A 628 -1.00 9.33 12.64
C GLY A 628 -0.79 9.51 11.13
N ASN A 629 0.17 8.79 10.53
CA ASN A 629 0.50 8.88 9.10
C ASN A 629 -0.41 8.00 8.23
N THR A 630 -1.61 8.48 7.93
CA THR A 630 -2.64 7.72 7.19
C THR A 630 -2.29 7.44 5.73
N ASN A 631 -1.39 8.22 5.13
CA ASN A 631 -1.02 8.05 3.72
C ASN A 631 -0.22 6.76 3.51
N LEU A 632 0.85 6.59 4.30
CA LEU A 632 1.71 5.41 4.23
C LEU A 632 1.00 4.16 4.74
N LEU A 633 0.06 4.34 5.67
CA LEU A 633 -0.80 3.29 6.20
C LEU A 633 -1.55 2.52 5.09
N SER A 634 -2.16 3.23 4.13
CA SER A 634 -2.90 2.61 3.02
C SER A 634 -2.01 1.73 2.13
N ILE A 635 -0.78 2.19 1.85
CA ILE A 635 0.21 1.46 1.06
C ILE A 635 0.65 0.21 1.82
N LEU A 636 0.95 0.33 3.12
CA LEU A 636 1.34 -0.79 3.96
C LEU A 636 0.23 -1.84 4.10
N PHE A 637 -1.03 -1.42 4.22
CA PHE A 637 -2.17 -2.35 4.20
C PHE A 637 -2.30 -3.08 2.88
N SER A 638 -2.10 -2.40 1.74
CA SER A 638 -2.08 -3.07 0.44
C SER A 638 -1.00 -4.15 0.39
N LYS A 639 0.22 -3.86 0.88
CA LYS A 639 1.32 -4.84 0.95
C LYS A 639 1.01 -6.00 1.90
N LEU A 640 0.40 -5.72 3.04
CA LEU A 640 -0.01 -6.73 4.00
C LEU A 640 -1.12 -7.65 3.44
N LYS A 641 -2.13 -7.08 2.76
CA LYS A 641 -3.16 -7.83 2.02
C LYS A 641 -2.51 -8.78 1.00
N LYS A 642 -1.50 -8.31 0.25
CA LYS A 642 -0.75 -9.16 -0.70
C LYS A 642 -0.06 -10.34 -0.01
N CYS A 643 0.68 -10.08 1.07
CA CYS A 643 1.31 -11.15 1.85
C CYS A 643 0.29 -12.17 2.35
N PHE A 644 -0.86 -11.71 2.82
CA PHE A 644 -1.94 -12.58 3.31
C PHE A 644 -2.42 -13.56 2.22
N TYR A 645 -2.71 -13.07 1.01
CA TYR A 645 -3.08 -13.94 -0.11
C TYR A 645 -1.94 -14.89 -0.49
N SER A 646 -0.70 -14.41 -0.57
CA SER A 646 0.44 -15.30 -0.87
C SER A 646 0.59 -16.45 0.14
N ILE A 647 0.41 -16.17 1.44
CA ILE A 647 0.55 -17.17 2.51
C ILE A 647 -0.66 -18.13 2.52
N GLY A 648 -1.87 -17.57 2.50
CA GLY A 648 -3.13 -18.31 2.65
C GLY A 648 -3.44 -19.23 1.48
N SER A 649 -3.03 -18.89 0.26
CA SER A 649 -3.35 -19.64 -0.95
C SER A 649 -2.50 -20.90 -1.18
N PHE A 650 -1.34 -21.07 -0.53
CA PHE A 650 -0.37 -22.12 -0.92
C PHE A 650 0.17 -22.99 0.21
N ASN A 651 -0.55 -23.08 1.33
CA ASN A 651 -0.10 -23.84 2.51
C ASN A 651 1.33 -23.46 2.95
N MET A 652 1.79 -22.23 2.67
CA MET A 652 2.97 -21.70 3.34
C MET A 652 2.59 -21.66 4.81
N LYS A 653 3.18 -22.55 5.62
CA LYS A 653 3.00 -22.50 7.06
C LYS A 653 3.44 -21.10 7.49
N PRO A 654 2.56 -20.27 8.07
CA PRO A 654 3.01 -19.01 8.63
C PRO A 654 4.15 -19.36 9.59
N LEU A 655 5.26 -18.65 9.46
CA LEU A 655 6.37 -18.86 10.38
C LEU A 655 5.86 -18.61 11.79
N THR A 656 6.33 -19.46 12.72
CA THR A 656 5.66 -19.74 13.99
C THR A 656 5.30 -18.48 14.78
N THR A 657 4.33 -18.59 15.69
CA THR A 657 4.03 -17.60 16.74
C THR A 657 5.28 -17.02 17.41
N ASN A 658 6.38 -17.77 17.46
CA ASN A 658 7.64 -17.34 18.03
C ASN A 658 8.40 -16.32 17.16
N LEU A 659 8.32 -16.38 15.82
CA LEU A 659 8.91 -15.34 14.98
C LEU A 659 8.21 -14.01 15.22
N ARG A 660 6.88 -14.04 15.33
CA ARG A 660 6.08 -12.88 15.68
C ARG A 660 6.51 -12.29 17.02
N LYS A 661 6.69 -13.11 18.07
CA LYS A 661 7.20 -12.62 19.37
C LYS A 661 8.55 -11.90 19.24
N VAL A 662 9.43 -12.38 18.37
CA VAL A 662 10.70 -11.71 18.07
C VAL A 662 10.47 -10.38 17.37
N THR A 663 9.67 -10.33 16.30
CA THR A 663 9.47 -9.11 15.51
C THR A 663 8.65 -8.05 16.24
N ASP A 664 7.65 -8.44 17.03
CA ASP A 664 6.83 -7.55 17.88
C ASP A 664 7.70 -6.84 18.94
N SER A 665 8.92 -7.33 19.20
CA SER A 665 9.88 -6.63 20.06
C SER A 665 10.56 -5.44 19.35
N ALA A 666 10.36 -5.24 18.04
CA ALA A 666 10.94 -4.14 17.27
C ALA A 666 10.27 -2.80 17.61
N TYR A 667 8.96 -2.78 17.90
CA TYR A 667 8.26 -1.58 18.34
C TYR A 667 7.09 -1.89 19.29
N ASP A 668 7.02 -1.17 20.41
CA ASP A 668 5.95 -1.35 21.39
C ASP A 668 4.81 -0.34 21.17
N LEU A 669 3.63 -0.82 20.76
CA LEU A 669 2.42 -0.01 20.69
C LEU A 669 1.71 0.01 22.06
N THR A 670 2.05 1.00 22.89
CA THR A 670 1.58 1.08 24.29
C THR A 670 0.36 1.97 24.52
N ASP A 671 0.04 2.85 23.58
CA ASP A 671 -1.08 3.79 23.66
C ASP A 671 -2.41 3.13 23.26
N GLU A 672 -3.40 3.12 24.17
CA GLU A 672 -4.71 2.48 23.96
C GLU A 672 -5.43 3.00 22.70
N ARG A 673 -5.34 4.30 22.42
CA ARG A 673 -5.96 4.90 21.23
C ARG A 673 -5.30 4.42 19.94
N SER A 674 -3.98 4.30 19.93
CA SER A 674 -3.22 3.76 18.80
C SER A 674 -3.52 2.27 18.62
N LEU A 675 -3.67 1.51 19.72
CA LEU A 675 -4.08 0.10 19.68
C LEU A 675 -5.47 -0.05 19.05
N GLU A 676 -6.44 0.78 19.44
CA GLU A 676 -7.77 0.79 18.83
C GLU A 676 -7.71 1.08 17.32
N ILE A 677 -6.93 2.08 16.90
CA ILE A 677 -6.79 2.44 15.47
C ILE A 677 -6.12 1.28 14.72
N TYR A 678 -5.04 0.72 15.25
CA TYR A 678 -4.36 -0.43 14.65
C TYR A 678 -5.33 -1.61 14.49
N ASN A 679 -6.04 -1.99 15.55
CA ASN A 679 -7.00 -3.09 15.53
C ASN A 679 -8.12 -2.86 14.51
N ARG A 680 -8.69 -1.64 14.45
CA ARG A 680 -9.70 -1.28 13.45
C ARG A 680 -9.17 -1.39 12.03
N GLU A 681 -7.93 -0.98 11.79
CA GLU A 681 -7.36 -1.01 10.45
C GLU A 681 -6.97 -2.44 10.04
N ILE A 682 -6.48 -3.27 10.96
CA ILE A 682 -6.26 -4.71 10.74
C ILE A 682 -7.57 -5.46 10.53
N ALA A 683 -8.67 -5.05 11.18
CA ALA A 683 -10.00 -5.60 10.94
C ALA A 683 -10.45 -5.43 9.47
N LYS A 684 -9.92 -4.46 8.72
CA LYS A 684 -10.15 -4.33 7.27
C LYS A 684 -9.53 -5.47 6.45
N LEU A 685 -8.65 -6.29 7.02
CA LEU A 685 -8.25 -7.56 6.40
C LEU A 685 -9.41 -8.55 6.35
N GLY A 686 -10.42 -8.43 7.23
CA GLY A 686 -11.68 -9.16 7.13
C GLY A 686 -12.45 -8.88 5.83
N GLU A 687 -12.20 -7.74 5.16
CA GLU A 687 -12.75 -7.47 3.82
C GLU A 687 -12.26 -8.48 2.78
N ILE A 688 -11.10 -9.11 2.98
CA ILE A 688 -10.58 -10.18 2.11
C ILE A 688 -11.57 -11.34 2.07
N GLN A 689 -12.12 -11.73 3.23
CA GLN A 689 -13.13 -12.78 3.31
C GLN A 689 -14.44 -12.35 2.69
N ARG A 690 -14.88 -11.11 2.94
CA ARG A 690 -16.08 -10.55 2.31
C ARG A 690 -15.98 -10.66 0.78
N LEU A 691 -14.86 -10.22 0.20
CA LEU A 691 -14.61 -10.35 -1.24
C LEU A 691 -14.65 -11.82 -1.69
N LEU A 692 -14.07 -12.75 -0.92
CA LEU A 692 -14.09 -14.17 -1.26
C LEU A 692 -15.53 -14.70 -1.41
N HIS A 693 -16.46 -14.28 -0.55
CA HIS A 693 -17.85 -14.75 -0.59
C HIS A 693 -18.75 -13.95 -1.56
N GLU A 694 -18.39 -12.72 -1.91
CA GLU A 694 -19.10 -11.94 -2.91
C GLU A 694 -18.99 -12.53 -4.32
N PRO A 695 -20.09 -12.56 -5.11
CA PRO A 695 -20.06 -13.07 -6.47
C PRO A 695 -19.12 -12.25 -7.34
N PHE A 696 -18.31 -12.92 -8.16
CA PHE A 696 -17.38 -12.24 -9.06
C PHE A 696 -18.17 -11.52 -10.17
N PRO A 697 -17.99 -10.21 -10.37
CA PRO A 697 -18.89 -9.40 -11.19
C PRO A 697 -18.78 -9.66 -12.70
N PHE A 698 -17.66 -10.22 -13.16
CA PHE A 698 -17.34 -10.30 -14.59
C PHE A 698 -17.33 -11.73 -15.16
N LEU A 699 -18.19 -12.60 -14.62
CA LEU A 699 -18.35 -13.95 -15.16
C LEU A 699 -18.90 -13.90 -16.59
N THR A 700 -18.37 -14.75 -17.46
CA THR A 700 -18.71 -14.77 -18.90
C THR A 700 -19.65 -15.92 -19.29
N ASN A 701 -20.30 -16.55 -18.30
CA ASN A 701 -21.19 -17.70 -18.51
C ASN A 701 -20.57 -18.78 -19.41
N ASN A 702 -19.29 -19.07 -19.19
CA ASN A 702 -18.53 -20.10 -19.90
C ASN A 702 -18.24 -19.80 -21.40
N ARG A 703 -18.48 -18.57 -21.89
CA ARG A 703 -18.24 -18.16 -23.28
C ARG A 703 -16.96 -17.32 -23.41
N PHE A 704 -16.28 -17.43 -24.56
CA PHE A 704 -15.15 -16.57 -24.86
C PHE A 704 -15.62 -15.18 -25.33
N VAL A 705 -15.14 -14.14 -24.65
CA VAL A 705 -15.34 -12.73 -24.99
C VAL A 705 -14.03 -12.10 -25.44
N LYS A 706 -14.09 -11.05 -26.25
CA LYS A 706 -12.88 -10.34 -26.70
C LYS A 706 -12.33 -9.43 -25.59
N GLY A 707 -11.03 -9.15 -25.60
CA GLY A 707 -10.38 -8.22 -24.68
C GLY A 707 -11.03 -6.83 -24.66
N VAL A 708 -11.46 -6.33 -25.82
CA VAL A 708 -12.21 -5.06 -25.93
C VAL A 708 -13.60 -5.06 -25.25
N GLN A 709 -14.11 -6.24 -24.89
CA GLN A 709 -15.38 -6.41 -24.20
C GLN A 709 -15.20 -6.66 -22.70
N LEU A 710 -13.96 -6.78 -22.22
CA LEU A 710 -13.68 -6.90 -20.80
C LEU A 710 -13.82 -5.55 -20.11
N ASP A 711 -14.17 -5.59 -18.83
CA ASP A 711 -14.14 -4.42 -17.96
C ASP A 711 -12.71 -3.89 -17.79
N GLU A 712 -12.55 -2.57 -17.67
CA GLU A 712 -11.26 -1.92 -17.52
C GLU A 712 -10.48 -2.44 -16.31
N SER A 713 -11.19 -2.80 -15.21
CA SER A 713 -10.57 -3.36 -14.02
C SER A 713 -9.86 -4.70 -14.24
N LEU A 714 -10.30 -5.51 -15.21
CA LEU A 714 -9.63 -6.77 -15.59
C LEU A 714 -8.40 -6.56 -16.48
N LEU A 715 -8.29 -5.39 -17.11
CA LEU A 715 -7.15 -5.00 -17.92
C LEU A 715 -6.03 -4.38 -17.07
N ASN A 716 -6.34 -3.97 -15.84
CA ASN A 716 -5.37 -3.46 -14.89
C ASN A 716 -4.32 -4.54 -14.50
N TRP A 717 -3.16 -4.06 -14.06
CA TRP A 717 -2.07 -4.93 -13.61
C TRP A 717 -2.44 -5.65 -12.32
N MET A 718 -2.33 -6.96 -12.33
CA MET A 718 -2.48 -7.84 -11.19
C MET A 718 -1.10 -8.30 -10.72
N ASP A 719 -0.90 -8.40 -9.41
CA ASP A 719 0.32 -8.98 -8.84
C ASP A 719 0.27 -10.50 -9.00
N ILE A 720 1.37 -11.13 -9.41
CA ILE A 720 1.46 -12.59 -9.48
C ILE A 720 1.95 -13.08 -8.12
N LEU A 721 1.15 -13.93 -7.49
CA LEU A 721 1.46 -14.48 -6.16
C LEU A 721 2.10 -15.87 -6.25
N HIS A 722 1.68 -16.66 -7.24
CA HIS A 722 2.20 -18.00 -7.46
C HIS A 722 2.01 -18.43 -8.91
N VAL A 723 2.85 -19.35 -9.38
CA VAL A 723 2.71 -19.95 -10.70
C VAL A 723 2.81 -21.46 -10.56
N LYS A 724 1.80 -22.17 -11.04
CA LYS A 724 1.79 -23.63 -11.06
C LYS A 724 1.80 -24.12 -12.50
N ILE A 725 2.83 -24.89 -12.85
CA ILE A 725 2.96 -25.51 -14.17
C ILE A 725 2.44 -26.95 -14.08
N ASN A 726 1.25 -27.21 -14.65
CA ASN A 726 0.68 -28.55 -14.70
C ASN A 726 1.17 -29.25 -15.99
N ARG A 727 2.04 -30.25 -15.83
CA ARG A 727 2.66 -31.02 -16.92
C ARG A 727 1.94 -32.34 -17.19
N GLY A 728 0.60 -32.31 -17.24
CA GLY A 728 -0.20 -33.52 -17.44
C GLY A 728 0.20 -34.34 -18.69
N GLU A 729 -0.15 -35.62 -18.70
CA GLU A 729 0.22 -36.54 -19.79
C GLU A 729 -0.50 -36.20 -21.11
N ASN A 730 -1.73 -35.70 -21.03
CA ASN A 730 -2.51 -35.26 -22.19
C ASN A 730 -2.33 -33.76 -22.49
N LYS A 731 -2.46 -33.38 -23.76
CA LYS A 731 -2.39 -31.96 -24.21
C LYS A 731 -3.41 -31.05 -23.53
N GLU A 732 -4.58 -31.58 -23.16
CA GLU A 732 -5.64 -30.81 -22.49
C GLU A 732 -5.37 -30.60 -20.99
N ASP A 733 -4.52 -31.44 -20.40
CA ASP A 733 -4.10 -31.33 -19.00
C ASP A 733 -2.89 -30.40 -18.83
N LYS A 734 -2.19 -30.09 -19.92
CA LYS A 734 -1.03 -29.18 -19.92
C LYS A 734 -1.48 -27.72 -19.88
N HIS A 735 -1.22 -27.06 -18.77
CA HIS A 735 -1.52 -25.65 -18.59
C HIS A 735 -0.66 -25.01 -17.51
N THR A 736 -0.52 -23.69 -17.58
CA THR A 736 0.07 -22.89 -16.51
C THR A 736 -1.01 -22.05 -15.85
N ASP A 737 -1.06 -22.10 -14.53
CA ASP A 737 -1.91 -21.25 -13.70
C ASP A 737 -1.08 -20.15 -13.05
N PHE A 738 -1.39 -18.90 -13.40
CA PHE A 738 -0.92 -17.73 -12.68
C PHE A 738 -1.95 -17.38 -11.62
N PHE A 739 -1.60 -17.51 -10.36
CA PHE A 739 -2.41 -17.05 -9.25
C PHE A 739 -2.10 -15.59 -9.00
N CYS A 740 -3.12 -14.75 -9.10
CA CYS A 740 -2.97 -13.30 -9.15
C CYS A 740 -3.82 -12.63 -8.08
N PHE A 741 -3.40 -11.44 -7.68
CA PHE A 741 -4.14 -10.58 -6.79
C PHE A 741 -4.36 -9.20 -7.41
N HIS A 742 -5.59 -8.72 -7.31
CA HIS A 742 -5.96 -7.35 -7.61
C HIS A 742 -6.64 -6.74 -6.38
N SER A 743 -6.30 -5.50 -6.03
CA SER A 743 -6.79 -4.84 -4.81
C SER A 743 -8.31 -4.74 -4.73
N GLU A 744 -8.98 -4.63 -5.88
CA GLU A 744 -10.44 -4.51 -5.96
C GLU A 744 -11.14 -5.84 -6.29
N LEU A 745 -10.48 -6.71 -7.07
CA LEU A 745 -11.09 -7.95 -7.57
C LEU A 745 -10.79 -9.16 -6.69
N GLY A 746 -9.82 -9.04 -5.77
CA GLY A 746 -9.35 -10.15 -4.94
C GLY A 746 -8.48 -11.14 -5.73
N GLY A 747 -8.45 -12.39 -5.25
CA GLY A 747 -7.70 -13.47 -5.88
C GLY A 747 -8.34 -13.96 -7.18
N THR A 748 -7.56 -14.05 -8.26
CA THR A 748 -7.97 -14.59 -9.57
C THR A 748 -6.90 -15.52 -10.11
N VAL A 749 -7.29 -16.50 -10.94
CA VAL A 749 -6.32 -17.34 -11.66
C VAL A 749 -6.38 -17.02 -13.15
N ILE A 750 -5.24 -16.72 -13.75
CA ILE A 750 -5.10 -16.65 -15.21
C ILE A 750 -4.51 -17.97 -15.69
N ARG A 751 -5.32 -18.76 -16.38
CA ARG A 751 -4.95 -20.07 -16.92
C ARG A 751 -4.62 -19.96 -18.40
N ILE A 752 -3.45 -20.47 -18.76
CA ILE A 752 -2.98 -20.53 -20.15
C ILE A 752 -2.69 -21.98 -20.56
N PRO A 753 -2.90 -22.38 -21.82
CA PRO A 753 -2.73 -23.76 -22.29
C PRO A 753 -1.28 -24.08 -22.68
N GLU A 754 -0.31 -23.30 -22.19
CA GLU A 754 1.10 -23.37 -22.57
C GLU A 754 1.96 -23.52 -21.31
N GLU A 755 3.05 -24.29 -21.42
CA GLU A 755 4.09 -24.32 -20.40
C GLU A 755 4.95 -23.07 -20.53
N VAL A 756 5.19 -22.39 -19.41
CA VAL A 756 6.03 -21.20 -19.37
C VAL A 756 7.43 -21.53 -18.84
N PRO A 757 8.45 -20.72 -19.18
CA PRO A 757 9.76 -20.81 -18.55
C PRO A 757 9.67 -20.93 -17.02
N SER A 758 10.42 -21.88 -16.45
CA SER A 758 10.45 -22.17 -15.00
C SER A 758 10.83 -20.98 -14.11
N ARG A 759 11.38 -19.91 -14.68
CA ARG A 759 11.68 -18.67 -13.94
C ARG A 759 10.44 -18.02 -13.32
N TYR A 760 9.26 -18.14 -13.94
CA TYR A 760 8.03 -17.57 -13.39
C TYR A 760 7.50 -18.36 -12.18
N GLU A 761 7.84 -19.65 -12.08
CA GLU A 761 7.51 -20.52 -10.95
C GLU A 761 8.39 -20.24 -9.73
N ARG A 762 9.62 -19.72 -9.94
CA ARG A 762 10.61 -19.56 -8.86
C ARG A 762 10.38 -18.34 -7.97
N ILE A 763 10.18 -17.17 -8.57
CA ILE A 763 9.94 -15.90 -7.84
C ILE A 763 8.78 -15.17 -8.52
N PRO A 764 7.54 -15.64 -8.35
CA PRO A 764 6.35 -15.04 -8.97
C PRO A 764 6.11 -13.60 -8.52
N GLU A 765 6.44 -13.27 -7.26
CA GLU A 765 6.11 -11.99 -6.61
C GLU A 765 6.78 -10.76 -7.24
N ILE A 766 7.85 -10.96 -8.03
CA ILE A 766 8.50 -9.88 -8.79
C ILE A 766 7.86 -9.65 -10.16
N TYR A 767 6.74 -10.31 -10.48
CA TYR A 767 6.03 -10.14 -11.74
C TYR A 767 4.61 -9.61 -11.54
N LYS A 768 4.17 -8.82 -12.50
CA LYS A 768 2.79 -8.42 -12.69
C LYS A 768 2.28 -8.96 -14.02
N ILE A 769 0.99 -9.21 -14.07
CA ILE A 769 0.28 -9.70 -15.26
C ILE A 769 -0.90 -8.79 -15.59
N SER A 770 -1.15 -8.59 -16.87
CA SER A 770 -2.30 -7.85 -17.39
C SER A 770 -2.83 -8.57 -18.62
N LEU A 771 -4.14 -8.45 -18.88
CA LEU A 771 -4.77 -8.97 -20.08
C LEU A 771 -4.65 -7.95 -21.22
N LYS A 772 -4.37 -8.41 -22.44
CA LYS A 772 -4.35 -7.54 -23.62
C LYS A 772 -5.76 -7.03 -23.96
N ASN A 773 -5.82 -5.73 -24.24
CA ASN A 773 -7.01 -5.12 -24.82
C ASN A 773 -6.99 -5.27 -26.35
N GLY A 774 -7.95 -5.99 -26.91
CA GLY A 774 -7.98 -6.26 -28.34
C GLY A 774 -8.92 -7.40 -28.76
N ASN A 775 -8.53 -8.12 -29.82
CA ASN A 775 -9.27 -9.26 -30.37
C ASN A 775 -8.96 -10.60 -29.65
N GLU A 776 -8.04 -10.57 -28.69
CA GLU A 776 -7.69 -11.65 -27.78
C GLU A 776 -8.93 -12.14 -27.05
N LYS A 777 -9.00 -13.46 -26.78
CA LYS A 777 -10.21 -14.10 -26.27
C LYS A 777 -9.99 -14.61 -24.86
N TYR A 778 -10.91 -14.26 -23.97
CA TYR A 778 -10.91 -14.65 -22.57
C TYR A 778 -12.23 -15.28 -22.17
N LYS A 779 -12.17 -16.24 -21.26
CA LYS A 779 -13.34 -16.89 -20.68
C LYS A 779 -13.18 -16.90 -19.17
N ILE A 780 -14.10 -16.25 -18.47
CA ILE A 780 -14.08 -16.07 -17.01
C ILE A 780 -15.17 -16.94 -16.40
N ILE A 781 -14.77 -17.85 -15.51
CA ILE A 781 -15.67 -18.80 -14.84
C ILE A 781 -15.49 -18.77 -13.32
N LYS A 782 -16.51 -19.27 -12.62
CA LYS A 782 -16.45 -19.51 -11.17
C LYS A 782 -15.60 -20.76 -10.89
N PRO A 783 -14.66 -20.73 -9.93
CA PRO A 783 -13.96 -21.92 -9.46
C PRO A 783 -14.90 -22.86 -8.68
N SER A 784 -14.48 -24.10 -8.45
CA SER A 784 -15.16 -24.98 -7.47
C SER A 784 -14.98 -24.42 -6.05
N GLU A 785 -15.91 -24.70 -5.13
CA GLU A 785 -15.82 -24.22 -3.73
C GLU A 785 -14.53 -24.73 -3.05
N GLU A 786 -14.13 -25.99 -3.29
CA GLU A 786 -12.86 -26.52 -2.79
C GLU A 786 -11.64 -25.73 -3.31
N PHE A 787 -11.61 -25.40 -4.61
CA PHE A 787 -10.51 -24.65 -5.22
C PHE A 787 -10.49 -23.19 -4.74
N LYS A 788 -11.67 -22.60 -4.59
CA LYS A 788 -11.88 -21.26 -4.05
C LYS A 788 -11.36 -21.15 -2.62
N ASP A 789 -11.75 -22.05 -1.73
CA ASP A 789 -11.38 -22.00 -0.32
C ASP A 789 -9.90 -22.33 -0.13
N LYS A 790 -9.38 -23.30 -0.88
CA LYS A 790 -7.97 -23.69 -0.83
C LYS A 790 -7.00 -22.61 -1.32
N TYR A 791 -7.34 -21.92 -2.41
CA TYR A 791 -6.45 -20.96 -3.06
C TYR A 791 -6.89 -19.49 -2.87
N LEU A 792 -7.97 -19.22 -2.14
CA LEU A 792 -8.58 -17.89 -1.98
C LEU A 792 -8.90 -17.22 -3.33
N VAL A 793 -9.32 -18.00 -4.33
CA VAL A 793 -9.56 -17.57 -5.71
C VAL A 793 -11.05 -17.37 -5.97
N ARG A 794 -11.42 -16.24 -6.58
CA ARG A 794 -12.81 -15.89 -6.89
C ARG A 794 -13.22 -16.22 -8.33
N ALA A 795 -12.26 -16.22 -9.26
CA ALA A 795 -12.51 -16.46 -10.68
C ALA A 795 -11.31 -17.11 -11.36
N ILE A 796 -11.59 -17.91 -12.39
CA ILE A 796 -10.57 -18.45 -13.31
C ILE A 796 -10.79 -17.82 -14.67
N ILE A 797 -9.76 -17.13 -15.17
CA ILE A 797 -9.68 -16.45 -16.45
C ILE A 797 -8.88 -17.35 -17.40
N PHE A 798 -9.56 -17.97 -18.33
CA PHE A 798 -8.96 -18.77 -19.40
C PHE A 798 -8.60 -17.88 -20.57
N THR A 799 -7.39 -18.05 -21.09
CA THR A 799 -6.99 -17.57 -22.42
C THR A 799 -6.59 -18.75 -23.29
N ASN A 800 -6.64 -18.59 -24.61
CA ASN A 800 -6.23 -19.61 -25.56
C ASN A 800 -4.74 -19.56 -25.95
N LYS A 801 -4.02 -18.49 -25.57
CA LYS A 801 -2.59 -18.30 -25.89
C LYS A 801 -1.86 -17.51 -24.79
N PHE A 802 -0.58 -17.78 -24.60
CA PHE A 802 0.34 -16.98 -23.79
C PHE A 802 0.45 -15.54 -24.33
N ASP A 803 0.42 -15.37 -25.65
CA ASP A 803 0.49 -14.04 -26.27
C ASP A 803 -0.68 -13.11 -25.91
N ASN A 804 -1.76 -13.62 -25.32
CA ASN A 804 -2.88 -12.77 -24.90
C ASN A 804 -2.65 -12.09 -23.55
N ILE A 805 -1.58 -12.42 -22.84
CA ILE A 805 -1.21 -11.76 -21.58
C ILE A 805 0.02 -10.88 -21.79
N ILE A 806 0.17 -9.90 -20.91
CA ILE A 806 1.36 -9.09 -20.80
C ILE A 806 1.95 -9.38 -19.43
N LEU A 807 3.19 -9.87 -19.41
CA LEU A 807 3.97 -10.00 -18.18
C LEU A 807 4.91 -8.81 -18.08
N LYS A 808 4.94 -8.20 -16.89
CA LYS A 808 5.89 -7.13 -16.57
C LYS A 808 6.64 -7.51 -15.32
N ARG A 809 7.95 -7.47 -15.42
CA ARG A 809 8.83 -7.63 -14.28
C ARG A 809 8.93 -6.34 -13.47
N MET A 810 8.91 -6.48 -12.16
CA MET A 810 9.12 -5.45 -11.15
C MET A 810 10.55 -5.57 -10.62
N PHE A 811 11.24 -4.44 -10.54
CA PHE A 811 12.59 -4.38 -9.96
C PHE A 811 12.50 -3.79 -8.55
N SER A 812 13.23 -4.40 -7.61
CA SER A 812 13.31 -3.88 -6.25
C SER A 812 14.00 -2.50 -6.25
N PRO A 813 13.45 -1.49 -5.55
CA PRO A 813 14.08 -0.18 -5.43
C PRO A 813 15.50 -0.23 -4.88
N ILE A 814 15.85 -1.26 -4.09
CA ILE A 814 17.19 -1.42 -3.51
C ILE A 814 18.29 -1.54 -4.57
N PHE A 815 17.98 -2.11 -5.74
CA PHE A 815 18.93 -2.21 -6.84
C PHE A 815 19.27 -0.85 -7.43
N GLY A 816 18.31 0.10 -7.43
CA GLY A 816 18.55 1.48 -7.86
C GLY A 816 19.51 2.22 -6.91
N LYS A 817 19.38 1.98 -5.59
CA LYS A 817 20.20 2.65 -4.56
C LYS A 817 21.68 2.33 -4.64
N PHE A 818 22.04 1.13 -5.11
CA PHE A 818 23.44 0.79 -5.36
C PHE A 818 24.08 1.75 -6.38
N PHE A 819 23.28 2.24 -7.32
CA PHE A 819 23.73 3.17 -8.33
C PHE A 819 23.33 4.61 -8.01
N GLU A 820 22.95 4.97 -6.79
CA GLU A 820 22.79 6.39 -6.45
C GLU A 820 24.19 7.03 -6.18
N PRO A 821 24.39 8.31 -6.53
CA PRO A 821 25.69 8.98 -6.42
C PRO A 821 26.19 9.20 -4.99
#